data_AF-A0A4Y8YGX6-F1
#
_entry.id   AF-A0A4Y8YGX6-F1
#
_cell.length_a   1.000
_cell.length_b   1.000
_cell.length_c   1.000
_cell.angle_alpha   90.00
_cell.angle_beta   90.00
_cell.angle_gamma   90.00
#
_symmetry.space_group_name_H-M   'P 1'
#
loop_
_entity.id
_entity.type
_entity.pdbx_description
1 polymer ?
#
loop_
_entity_poly.entity_id
_entity_poly.type
_entity_poly.pdbx_seq_one_letter_code
_entity_poly.pdbx_strand_id
1 'polypeptide(L)'
;MVLAAEAALISGQTAVAAPDAPTAPKAAATLKSPSQQEIWESDLAWAAKHTKGSIAWALTRAKKTGKKTVATDETTPTTYTVANPDGTLTTELTAGPERVWKNGAWKKADATLTEAADGTVTAKAHPGGLRLAGKGGTPPTSLRAAQDGTARDLVTLGSGDSAVTLQWKGGLPKPELDGTHARYKNAVPGADVIVEATRTGFEQFVEIGERPTGAYTYTLPVKAKGLKAKANKDGSVTFTDARTGAARATMPAPVMWDSAVDKRSGEHTNRARVDMKVIDKGAGQVDLVVTPSAAFLADPDTKFPVTVDPSTSALSNTFDTYVQQGETVDWSTDTELDLGNPGTKNPDGTPRTARSFITWNTTPIQDALIVDTNLALWNFHSGNTDCTAQKWTVWDTGAPSTASRWTAQPAWNQEYHSSTQTTGNPDCATQPDGWINADVDTLVQSWASAKATRGHMGLRAATDDIKAWKRVNSANNTANQPKLSVTYNYRPSDGSDRQAGAPFKSYAGVWAVNNTTPTLRDTFTDADGDTVSATFQVYDAATDTPITTPAGEGLLVSGFVAAGKPASVTVPAGQLKDGKTYKFRTNAYDGTHYNLNWSPWTQFVVDTTAPGEPQSVASATYPENWGGGGAGVAGTFDVVTGAPDANEVRHRLDPYSDDADDAGWTTVRTTTLAVSGRAPAPDASYTITPAADGNHVTQTRTVDRAGNVGPIKDYGFTAGNRDYNRPQKIDITLPANDPGSQQPAPSDPPKPAWDGWKQGGQAGTFKTGEGTQVTITPKDQASEEFTRKAAKQLGTRAPSYPDPVVKDAWCQPSLYGEAQKSLMTRTEACVFYDLSFVAESKLQDGVVPVKYRANFEVHFQVKTDAHGDAIKTWVQINPVYNNFPGNDRAVVMGAGNPGAFFDSMCSSDGCNSGGDSERQNFDFYGDLTWEGGMSGNDPVDGHMATGTADHKWNGNVTKATGTTDGDLSKSMPVYFSGRPVTEVEPPPGLDGKKGEWRDDYGSWESPKLIVTCDKVASYGAPGCVLPQYAPTYAFNTAAFPEAAAHAWLIQNKSRVKGIGQSWAAPLQYLPPPARNKTGYDSDKSRDAMCTRYQGAKDGNTGWVPRKTFLPHPMTVLHKPGDEVNCDEFPFASTYQSAGMKQINGGQNEAPGGGADCIQTVSATTDDGSVHFLDDTRYDAPSFTENCGRSSMSGEVNQGSMRPFGDFASKMRLLDGEGYFLDPGNAWFRGCDTSKAELVCTMTKP
;
A
#
# COMPACT_ATOMS: atom_id res chain seq x y z
N MET A 1 40.08 46.37 -3.63
CA MET A 1 41.23 45.56 -3.16
C MET A 1 40.80 44.11 -3.33
N VAL A 2 40.92 43.48 -4.50
CA VAL A 2 42.13 43.02 -5.23
C VAL A 2 43.10 42.27 -4.32
N LEU A 3 43.15 40.94 -4.47
CA LEU A 3 44.36 40.21 -4.83
C LEU A 3 44.05 38.75 -5.20
N ALA A 4 44.60 38.36 -6.36
CA ALA A 4 44.63 37.05 -6.99
C ALA A 4 46.09 36.60 -7.15
N ALA A 5 46.35 35.29 -7.30
CA ALA A 5 47.44 34.63 -8.06
C ALA A 5 47.47 33.12 -7.68
N GLU A 6 47.17 32.16 -8.57
CA GLU A 6 48.02 31.51 -9.60
C GLU A 6 49.17 30.65 -9.02
N ALA A 7 49.18 29.31 -9.12
CA ALA A 7 49.32 28.37 -10.27
C ALA A 7 50.78 27.95 -10.54
N ALA A 8 51.03 26.63 -10.57
CA ALA A 8 52.23 26.03 -11.17
C ALA A 8 51.92 24.64 -11.77
N LEU A 9 52.10 24.55 -13.09
CA LEU A 9 52.06 23.35 -13.94
C LEU A 9 53.50 22.89 -14.23
N ILE A 10 53.74 21.57 -14.25
CA ILE A 10 54.86 20.96 -15.00
C ILE A 10 54.33 19.75 -15.80
N SER A 11 54.65 19.79 -17.10
CA SER A 11 54.65 18.79 -18.19
C SER A 11 54.70 17.30 -17.78
N GLY A 12 54.12 16.32 -18.48
CA GLY A 12 53.77 16.23 -19.90
C GLY A 12 54.53 15.06 -20.54
N GLN A 13 53.86 13.91 -20.76
CA GLN A 13 54.21 12.92 -21.79
C GLN A 13 52.96 12.10 -22.18
N THR A 14 52.88 11.82 -23.47
CA THR A 14 51.71 11.42 -24.26
C THR A 14 51.56 9.90 -24.44
N ALA A 15 50.31 9.41 -24.27
CA ALA A 15 49.55 8.45 -25.10
C ALA A 15 50.12 7.01 -25.34
N VAL A 16 49.40 5.87 -25.35
CA VAL A 16 47.97 5.50 -25.59
C VAL A 16 47.72 4.10 -24.97
N ALA A 17 46.57 3.87 -24.31
CA ALA A 17 45.74 2.65 -24.41
C ALA A 17 44.43 2.85 -23.59
N ALA A 18 43.33 2.34 -24.12
CA ALA A 18 41.92 2.68 -23.81
C ALA A 18 41.45 2.38 -22.37
N PRO A 19 40.46 3.13 -21.85
CA PRO A 19 39.54 2.64 -20.83
C PRO A 19 38.17 2.29 -21.42
N ASP A 20 37.65 1.19 -20.89
CA ASP A 20 36.33 0.63 -21.11
C ASP A 20 35.17 1.61 -20.84
N ALA A 21 34.02 1.22 -21.38
CA ALA A 21 32.74 1.91 -21.42
C ALA A 21 32.30 2.61 -20.11
N PRO A 22 31.62 3.77 -20.20
CA PRO A 22 30.94 4.35 -19.06
C PRO A 22 29.78 3.45 -18.64
N THR A 23 29.86 2.98 -17.40
CA THR A 23 28.77 2.35 -16.68
C THR A 23 27.56 3.28 -16.57
N ALA A 24 26.38 2.66 -16.63
CA ALA A 24 25.06 3.27 -16.73
C ALA A 24 24.79 4.42 -15.73
N PRO A 25 23.88 5.37 -16.08
CA PRO A 25 23.41 6.38 -15.14
C PRO A 25 22.72 5.70 -13.95
N LYS A 26 23.12 6.13 -12.75
CA LYS A 26 22.47 5.77 -11.49
C LYS A 26 20.97 6.04 -11.56
N ALA A 27 20.22 5.02 -11.15
CA ALA A 27 18.78 5.04 -10.95
C ALA A 27 18.30 6.30 -10.21
N ALA A 28 17.10 6.73 -10.60
CA ALA A 28 16.25 7.65 -9.86
C ALA A 28 16.32 7.38 -8.35
N ALA A 29 16.39 8.45 -7.56
CA ALA A 29 16.26 8.38 -6.12
C ALA A 29 14.87 7.81 -5.78
N THR A 30 14.81 6.49 -5.62
CA THR A 30 13.84 5.85 -4.74
C THR A 30 13.89 6.58 -3.41
N LEU A 31 12.72 6.97 -2.88
CA LEU A 31 12.60 7.33 -1.47
C LEU A 31 13.29 6.23 -0.67
N LYS A 32 14.49 6.52 -0.19
CA LYS A 32 15.25 5.58 0.62
C LYS A 32 14.45 5.44 1.89
N SER A 33 13.88 4.25 2.12
CA SER A 33 13.65 3.80 3.48
C SER A 33 14.93 4.11 4.27
N PRO A 34 14.83 4.69 5.48
CA PRO A 34 15.98 5.15 6.22
C PRO A 34 17.02 4.03 6.25
N SER A 35 18.25 4.36 5.89
CA SER A 35 19.34 3.38 5.84
C SER A 35 19.47 2.69 7.18
N GLN A 36 20.06 1.49 7.21
CA GLN A 36 20.29 0.78 8.47
C GLN A 36 21.10 1.64 9.47
N GLN A 37 21.90 2.58 8.97
CA GLN A 37 22.61 3.57 9.76
C GLN A 37 21.72 4.72 10.25
N GLU A 38 20.78 5.24 9.45
CA GLU A 38 19.80 6.24 9.90
C GLU A 38 18.75 5.65 10.85
N ILE A 39 18.36 4.39 10.64
CA ILE A 39 17.55 3.61 11.59
C ILE A 39 18.36 3.38 12.86
N TRP A 40 19.63 2.98 12.77
CA TRP A 40 20.51 2.80 13.92
C TRP A 40 20.78 4.10 14.68
N GLU A 41 20.98 5.23 13.99
CA GLU A 41 21.17 6.56 14.59
C GLU A 41 19.86 7.09 15.20
N SER A 42 18.71 6.84 14.57
CA SER A 42 17.37 7.09 15.13
C SER A 42 17.09 6.19 16.34
N ASP A 43 17.44 4.91 16.28
CA ASP A 43 17.27 3.92 17.34
C ASP A 43 18.24 4.17 18.48
N LEU A 44 19.45 4.70 18.22
CA LEU A 44 20.39 5.19 19.24
C LEU A 44 19.90 6.49 19.87
N ALA A 45 19.34 7.42 19.10
CA ALA A 45 18.74 8.64 19.62
C ALA A 45 17.47 8.36 20.43
N TRP A 46 16.68 7.35 20.02
CA TRP A 46 15.52 6.86 20.76
C TRP A 46 15.94 6.06 22.00
N ALA A 47 16.93 5.17 21.88
CA ALA A 47 17.48 4.39 22.99
C ALA A 47 18.16 5.29 24.03
N ALA A 48 18.87 6.34 23.64
CA ALA A 48 19.47 7.34 24.53
C ALA A 48 18.40 8.15 25.30
N LYS A 49 17.22 8.37 24.72
CA LYS A 49 16.08 9.04 25.38
C LYS A 49 15.23 8.10 26.25
N HIS A 50 15.34 6.79 26.07
CA HIS A 50 14.56 5.76 26.81
C HIS A 50 15.43 4.78 27.61
N THR A 51 16.71 5.11 27.81
CA THR A 51 17.64 4.24 28.55
C THR A 51 17.19 4.14 30.01
N LYS A 52 17.33 2.94 30.60
CA LYS A 52 17.10 2.71 32.03
C LYS A 52 17.96 3.66 32.86
N GLY A 53 17.33 4.67 33.44
CA GLY A 53 18.02 5.70 34.23
C GLY A 53 17.62 7.15 33.91
N SER A 54 17.07 7.40 32.72
CA SER A 54 16.59 8.72 32.29
C SER A 54 15.27 9.13 32.97
N ILE A 55 14.96 10.43 32.94
CA ILE A 55 13.69 11.00 33.43
C ILE A 55 12.47 10.35 32.75
N ALA A 56 12.46 10.31 31.41
CA ALA A 56 11.35 9.74 30.63
C ALA A 56 11.13 8.24 30.93
N TRP A 57 12.22 7.48 31.11
CA TRP A 57 12.13 6.07 31.53
C TRP A 57 11.56 5.95 32.95
N ALA A 58 12.02 6.79 33.89
CA ALA A 58 11.59 6.76 35.28
C ALA A 58 10.10 7.10 35.43
N LEU A 59 9.61 8.14 34.73
CA LEU A 59 8.18 8.52 34.69
C LEU A 59 7.31 7.39 34.15
N THR A 60 7.69 6.80 33.02
CA THR A 60 6.98 5.67 32.43
C THR A 60 6.90 4.48 33.39
N ARG A 61 8.01 4.15 34.07
CA ARG A 61 8.06 3.04 35.03
C ARG A 61 7.26 3.35 36.29
N ALA A 62 7.28 4.59 36.77
CA ALA A 62 6.56 5.00 37.96
C ALA A 62 5.04 4.93 37.74
N LYS A 63 4.56 5.47 36.62
CA LYS A 63 3.16 5.37 36.18
C LYS A 63 2.72 3.91 36.01
N LYS A 64 3.54 3.08 35.35
CA LYS A 64 3.24 1.65 35.11
C LYS A 64 3.18 0.83 36.40
N THR A 65 4.03 1.14 37.39
CA THR A 65 4.16 0.33 38.62
C THR A 65 3.38 0.88 39.80
N GLY A 66 2.89 2.12 39.71
CA GLY A 66 2.29 2.84 40.84
C GLY A 66 3.31 3.17 41.95
N LYS A 67 4.62 3.11 41.67
CA LYS A 67 5.69 3.29 42.66
C LYS A 67 6.72 4.31 42.18
N LYS A 68 7.32 5.08 43.09
CA LYS A 68 8.40 6.02 42.76
C LYS A 68 9.57 5.29 42.08
N THR A 69 10.12 5.87 41.01
CA THR A 69 11.24 5.30 40.26
C THR A 69 12.38 6.30 40.15
N VAL A 70 13.62 5.87 40.42
CA VAL A 70 14.80 6.74 40.39
C VAL A 70 15.22 7.07 38.95
N ALA A 71 15.46 8.36 38.67
CA ALA A 71 16.16 8.82 37.48
C ALA A 71 17.66 8.87 37.80
N THR A 72 18.36 7.74 37.60
CA THR A 72 19.77 7.59 37.99
C THR A 72 20.70 8.54 37.23
N ASP A 73 20.32 8.96 36.03
CA ASP A 73 21.12 9.86 35.19
C ASP A 73 21.13 11.30 35.72
N GLU A 74 20.11 11.66 36.51
CA GLU A 74 19.97 12.96 37.19
C GLU A 74 20.61 12.96 38.60
N THR A 75 21.11 11.82 39.06
CA THR A 75 21.72 11.70 40.38
C THR A 75 23.15 12.24 40.34
N THR A 76 23.46 13.19 41.22
CA THR A 76 24.80 13.76 41.41
C THR A 76 25.24 13.59 42.87
N PRO A 77 26.45 14.02 43.28
CA PRO A 77 26.82 13.98 44.69
C PRO A 77 25.85 14.75 45.61
N THR A 78 25.17 15.78 45.08
CA THR A 78 24.30 16.70 45.83
C THR A 78 22.82 16.66 45.40
N THR A 79 22.44 15.79 44.45
CA THR A 79 21.08 15.70 43.93
C THR A 79 20.62 14.26 43.79
N TYR A 80 19.35 14.00 44.08
CA TYR A 80 18.72 12.70 43.89
C TYR A 80 17.28 12.86 43.39
N THR A 81 17.03 12.41 42.17
CA THR A 81 15.76 12.64 41.46
C THR A 81 14.95 11.36 41.31
N VAL A 82 13.66 11.44 41.62
CA VAL A 82 12.68 10.36 41.44
C VAL A 82 11.49 10.84 40.64
N ALA A 83 10.97 9.97 39.78
CA ALA A 83 9.69 10.11 39.14
C ALA A 83 8.58 9.55 40.04
N ASN A 84 7.52 10.34 40.22
CA ASN A 84 6.33 9.96 40.98
C ASN A 84 5.27 9.30 40.08
N PRO A 85 4.39 8.45 40.62
CA PRO A 85 3.34 7.79 39.84
C PRO A 85 2.30 8.75 39.21
N ASP A 86 2.19 9.97 39.75
CA ASP A 86 1.25 11.01 39.31
C ASP A 86 1.77 11.85 38.12
N GLY A 87 2.99 11.58 37.64
CA GLY A 87 3.61 12.32 36.53
C GLY A 87 4.59 13.40 36.98
N THR A 88 4.63 13.76 38.27
CA THR A 88 5.59 14.76 38.78
C THR A 88 6.98 14.16 39.01
N LEU A 89 7.99 15.02 39.09
CA LEU A 89 9.35 14.68 39.53
C LEU A 89 9.57 15.22 40.95
N THR A 90 10.27 14.47 41.82
CA THR A 90 10.79 14.98 43.10
C THR A 90 12.33 14.91 43.08
N THR A 91 12.99 16.05 43.30
CA THR A 91 14.45 16.13 43.47
C THR A 91 14.79 16.52 44.91
N GLU A 92 15.62 15.71 45.56
CA GLU A 92 16.26 16.04 46.84
C GLU A 92 17.60 16.73 46.57
N LEU A 93 17.74 17.98 47.01
CA LEU A 93 18.97 18.77 47.00
C LEU A 93 19.62 18.71 48.39
N THR A 94 20.95 18.60 48.45
CA THR A 94 21.71 18.61 49.72
C THR A 94 22.74 19.72 49.73
N ALA A 95 22.98 20.33 50.90
CA ALA A 95 23.95 21.43 51.07
C ALA A 95 25.42 20.99 50.90
N GLY A 96 25.68 19.68 50.95
CA GLY A 96 26.99 19.08 50.64
C GLY A 96 26.85 17.67 50.05
N PRO A 97 27.95 17.04 49.59
CA PRO A 97 27.90 15.73 48.96
C PRO A 97 27.34 14.65 49.90
N GLU A 98 26.26 13.99 49.51
CA GLU A 98 25.69 12.83 50.23
C GLU A 98 26.06 11.49 49.61
N ARG A 99 26.45 11.51 48.32
CA ARG A 99 26.70 10.31 47.52
C ARG A 99 28.01 10.43 46.75
N VAL A 100 28.68 9.30 46.54
CA VAL A 100 29.91 9.17 45.76
C VAL A 100 29.74 8.12 44.69
N TRP A 101 30.26 8.37 43.49
CA TRP A 101 30.27 7.39 42.41
C TRP A 101 31.45 6.44 42.60
N LYS A 102 31.18 5.15 42.88
CA LYS A 102 32.22 4.15 43.12
C LYS A 102 31.82 2.80 42.54
N ASN A 103 32.69 2.24 41.69
CA ASN A 103 32.50 0.94 41.03
C ASN A 103 31.20 0.85 40.20
N GLY A 104 30.88 1.90 39.45
CA GLY A 104 29.71 1.93 38.55
C GLY A 104 28.36 2.14 39.26
N ALA A 105 28.34 2.56 40.52
CA ALA A 105 27.12 2.86 41.26
C ALA A 105 27.31 4.04 42.23
N TRP A 106 26.23 4.78 42.48
CA TRP A 106 26.14 5.77 43.55
C TRP A 106 26.08 5.05 44.92
N LYS A 107 26.98 5.42 45.83
CA LYS A 107 27.01 4.93 47.22
C LYS A 107 26.93 6.12 48.18
N LYS A 108 26.37 5.92 49.37
CA LYS A 108 26.37 6.96 50.41
C LYS A 108 27.82 7.34 50.77
N ALA A 109 28.09 8.64 50.91
CA ALA A 109 29.36 9.13 51.40
C ALA A 109 29.57 8.65 52.85
N ASP A 110 30.77 8.13 53.13
CA ASP A 110 31.15 7.59 54.43
C ASP A 110 32.57 8.04 54.76
N ALA A 111 32.67 9.02 55.64
CA ALA A 111 33.92 9.62 56.09
C ALA A 111 34.59 8.82 57.23
N THR A 112 34.00 7.71 57.69
CA THR A 112 34.59 6.86 58.74
C THR A 112 35.97 6.36 58.30
N LEU A 113 36.97 6.54 59.16
CA LEU A 113 38.36 6.19 58.91
C LEU A 113 38.63 4.71 59.18
N THR A 114 39.45 4.09 58.34
CA THR A 114 39.90 2.70 58.47
C THR A 114 41.35 2.56 58.01
N GLU A 115 42.08 1.63 58.63
CA GLU A 115 43.45 1.27 58.21
C GLU A 115 43.39 0.57 56.84
N ALA A 116 44.27 0.97 55.92
CA ALA A 116 44.42 0.41 54.58
C ALA A 116 45.55 -0.63 54.54
N ALA A 117 45.55 -1.48 53.51
CA ALA A 117 46.51 -2.59 53.38
C ALA A 117 47.98 -2.14 53.28
N ASP A 118 48.22 -0.91 52.84
CA ASP A 118 49.55 -0.28 52.74
C ASP A 118 50.02 0.38 54.06
N GLY A 119 49.24 0.25 55.14
CA GLY A 119 49.51 0.85 56.45
C GLY A 119 49.12 2.32 56.56
N THR A 120 48.52 2.93 55.52
CA THR A 120 47.91 4.26 55.60
C THR A 120 46.50 4.19 56.20
N VAL A 121 45.86 5.33 56.44
CA VAL A 121 44.48 5.42 56.91
C VAL A 121 43.64 6.05 55.80
N THR A 122 42.45 5.53 55.54
CA THR A 122 41.57 6.03 54.47
C THR A 122 40.13 6.11 54.95
N ALA A 123 39.36 7.05 54.41
CA ALA A 123 37.92 7.06 54.63
C ALA A 123 37.23 6.00 53.75
N LYS A 124 36.20 5.32 54.28
CA LYS A 124 35.49 4.22 53.57
C LYS A 124 34.94 4.63 52.20
N ALA A 125 34.38 5.84 52.10
CA ALA A 125 33.80 6.40 50.88
C ALA A 125 33.77 7.95 50.90
N HIS A 126 34.94 8.60 50.91
CA HIS A 126 35.04 10.07 50.90
C HIS A 126 34.92 10.67 49.49
N PRO A 127 34.08 11.71 49.26
CA PRO A 127 33.88 12.34 47.94
C PRO A 127 35.15 12.84 47.26
N GLY A 128 36.05 13.46 48.02
CA GLY A 128 37.35 13.94 47.55
C GLY A 128 38.51 12.96 47.70
N GLY A 129 38.28 11.69 48.07
CA GLY A 129 39.36 10.69 48.21
C GLY A 129 40.38 10.97 49.31
N LEU A 130 39.91 11.24 50.54
CA LEU A 130 40.76 11.56 51.70
C LEU A 130 41.62 10.36 52.16
N ARG A 131 42.92 10.59 52.34
CA ARG A 131 43.91 9.63 52.86
C ARG A 131 44.80 10.27 53.93
N LEU A 132 45.00 9.57 55.04
CA LEU A 132 45.81 9.98 56.18
C LEU A 132 47.03 9.06 56.31
N ALA A 133 48.10 9.57 56.93
CA ALA A 133 49.34 8.82 57.08
C ALA A 133 49.27 7.78 58.20
N GLY A 134 49.87 6.62 57.97
CA GLY A 134 50.17 5.68 59.05
C GLY A 134 51.39 6.09 59.88
N LYS A 135 51.77 5.20 60.81
CA LYS A 135 53.02 5.31 61.59
C LYS A 135 54.22 5.50 60.66
N GLY A 136 55.10 6.44 60.99
CA GLY A 136 56.39 6.56 60.30
C GLY A 136 57.25 7.74 60.77
N GLY A 137 58.56 7.62 60.58
CA GLY A 137 59.55 8.56 61.14
C GLY A 137 59.71 8.40 62.67
N THR A 138 60.57 9.23 63.27
CA THR A 138 60.80 9.26 64.72
C THR A 138 60.16 10.51 65.33
N PRO A 139 59.21 10.38 66.29
CA PRO A 139 58.61 11.53 66.96
C PRO A 139 59.67 12.41 67.64
N PRO A 140 59.56 13.75 67.54
CA PRO A 140 60.55 14.66 68.11
C PRO A 140 60.50 14.67 69.65
N THR A 141 61.67 14.74 70.30
CA THR A 141 61.79 14.77 71.77
C THR A 141 61.76 16.19 72.37
N SER A 142 61.78 17.23 71.53
CA SER A 142 61.66 18.64 71.95
C SER A 142 60.98 19.48 70.86
N LEU A 143 60.39 20.62 71.22
CA LEU A 143 59.77 21.54 70.25
C LEU A 143 60.78 22.03 69.20
N ARG A 144 62.04 22.22 69.59
CA ARG A 144 63.11 22.58 68.64
C ARG A 144 63.36 21.46 67.64
N ALA A 145 63.42 20.21 68.10
CA ALA A 145 63.56 19.05 67.21
C ALA A 145 62.34 18.88 66.27
N ALA A 146 61.14 19.28 66.71
CA ALA A 146 59.95 19.28 65.86
C ALA A 146 60.03 20.32 64.74
N GLN A 147 60.65 21.49 64.98
CA GLN A 147 60.82 22.55 63.97
C GLN A 147 61.83 22.17 62.87
N ASP A 148 62.89 21.45 63.26
CA ASP A 148 63.99 21.02 62.39
C ASP A 148 63.76 19.62 61.76
N GLY A 149 62.66 18.95 62.12
CA GLY A 149 62.34 17.59 61.66
C GLY A 149 61.96 17.49 60.18
N THR A 150 62.25 16.35 59.56
CA THR A 150 61.87 16.05 58.17
C THR A 150 60.35 16.05 58.02
N ALA A 151 59.84 16.77 57.01
CA ALA A 151 58.42 16.81 56.69
C ALA A 151 57.96 15.49 56.07
N ARG A 152 56.85 14.94 56.58
CA ARG A 152 56.17 13.77 56.03
C ARG A 152 54.69 14.06 55.84
N ASP A 153 54.06 13.37 54.90
CA ASP A 153 52.64 13.59 54.63
C ASP A 153 51.82 13.19 55.88
N LEU A 154 50.83 14.01 56.23
CA LEU A 154 49.88 13.80 57.34
C LEU A 154 48.51 13.43 56.77
N VAL A 155 48.01 14.25 55.84
CA VAL A 155 46.73 14.03 55.17
C VAL A 155 46.79 14.55 53.73
N THR A 156 46.20 13.80 52.81
CA THR A 156 46.07 14.11 51.38
C THR A 156 44.61 14.06 50.99
N LEU A 157 44.13 15.13 50.38
CA LEU A 157 42.81 15.24 49.76
C LEU A 157 42.98 15.33 48.24
N GLY A 158 42.23 14.53 47.49
CA GLY A 158 42.33 14.45 46.03
C GLY A 158 43.37 13.46 45.51
N SER A 159 43.60 13.47 44.20
CA SER A 159 44.56 12.60 43.52
C SER A 159 45.28 13.32 42.38
N GLY A 160 46.43 12.78 41.96
CA GLY A 160 47.22 13.32 40.86
C GLY A 160 47.63 14.78 41.07
N ASP A 161 47.58 15.58 40.00
CA ASP A 161 47.96 17.00 40.01
C ASP A 161 46.96 17.92 40.75
N SER A 162 45.80 17.39 41.18
CA SER A 162 44.79 18.13 41.96
C SER A 162 44.85 17.83 43.46
N ALA A 163 45.83 17.02 43.91
CA ALA A 163 45.98 16.66 45.31
C ALA A 163 46.53 17.81 46.15
N VAL A 164 45.94 18.02 47.33
CA VAL A 164 46.44 18.90 48.39
C VAL A 164 46.89 18.02 49.55
N THR A 165 48.17 18.12 49.91
CA THR A 165 48.76 17.32 50.98
C THR A 165 49.25 18.23 52.10
N LEU A 166 48.64 18.12 53.28
CA LEU A 166 49.15 18.67 54.52
C LEU A 166 50.19 17.70 55.09
N GLN A 167 51.32 18.24 55.53
CA GLN A 167 52.45 17.51 56.07
C GLN A 167 52.67 17.86 57.54
N TRP A 168 53.42 16.99 58.22
CA TRP A 168 53.86 17.13 59.58
C TRP A 168 55.39 17.06 59.65
N LYS A 169 56.04 17.92 60.45
CA LYS A 169 57.48 17.85 60.67
C LYS A 169 57.82 16.88 61.82
N GLY A 170 58.67 15.90 61.54
CA GLY A 170 59.02 14.83 62.48
C GLY A 170 58.24 13.53 62.25
N GLY A 171 58.35 12.58 63.17
CA GLY A 171 57.66 11.30 63.09
C GLY A 171 56.21 11.36 63.57
N LEU A 172 55.35 10.55 62.96
CA LEU A 172 53.98 10.33 63.41
C LEU A 172 53.86 8.93 64.04
N PRO A 173 53.28 8.81 65.25
CA PRO A 173 52.95 7.53 65.87
C PRO A 173 51.85 6.78 65.09
N LYS A 174 51.51 5.56 65.53
CA LYS A 174 50.31 4.89 65.00
C LYS A 174 49.07 5.68 65.45
N PRO A 175 48.15 6.08 64.54
CA PRO A 175 46.94 6.79 64.94
C PRO A 175 45.95 5.86 65.65
N GLU A 176 45.27 6.39 66.65
CA GLU A 176 44.05 5.82 67.23
C GLU A 176 42.86 6.32 66.41
N LEU A 177 42.05 5.39 65.88
CA LEU A 177 40.90 5.71 65.03
C LEU A 177 39.60 5.60 65.81
N ASP A 178 38.78 6.65 65.78
CA ASP A 178 37.44 6.68 66.35
C ASP A 178 36.47 7.40 65.39
N GLY A 179 35.61 6.63 64.72
CA GLY A 179 34.71 7.17 63.70
C GLY A 179 35.46 7.92 62.59
N THR A 180 35.28 9.23 62.54
CA THR A 180 35.94 10.16 61.60
C THR A 180 37.27 10.71 62.11
N HIS A 181 37.66 10.41 63.34
CA HIS A 181 38.85 10.97 63.99
C HIS A 181 40.04 10.01 63.92
N ALA A 182 41.22 10.58 63.64
CA ALA A 182 42.52 9.94 63.80
C ALA A 182 43.39 10.75 64.77
N ARG A 183 43.69 10.18 65.94
CA ARG A 183 44.53 10.81 66.97
C ARG A 183 45.95 10.24 66.97
N TYR A 184 46.92 11.10 66.74
CA TYR A 184 48.36 10.80 66.78
C TYR A 184 48.94 11.31 68.10
N LYS A 185 49.03 10.41 69.09
CA LYS A 185 49.44 10.75 70.46
C LYS A 185 50.88 11.24 70.58
N ASN A 186 51.10 12.38 71.23
CA ASN A 186 52.43 12.97 71.39
C ASN A 186 53.21 13.12 70.06
N ALA A 187 52.52 13.47 68.97
CA ALA A 187 53.15 13.72 67.66
C ALA A 187 54.08 14.94 67.67
N VAL A 188 53.90 15.83 68.65
CA VAL A 188 54.81 16.90 69.06
C VAL A 188 54.86 16.89 70.61
N PRO A 189 55.97 17.27 71.26
CA PRO A 189 56.07 17.20 72.72
C PRO A 189 54.91 17.89 73.45
N GLY A 190 54.20 17.12 74.28
CA GLY A 190 53.09 17.60 75.10
C GLY A 190 51.77 17.85 74.37
N ALA A 191 51.66 17.49 73.08
CA ALA A 191 50.40 17.63 72.35
C ALA A 191 50.12 16.50 71.35
N ASP A 192 48.83 16.23 71.16
CA ASP A 192 48.32 15.28 70.18
C ASP A 192 47.99 16.01 68.87
N VAL A 193 48.20 15.35 67.74
CA VAL A 193 47.66 15.79 66.45
C VAL A 193 46.40 14.98 66.16
N ILE A 194 45.29 15.65 65.89
CA ILE A 194 44.02 15.03 65.58
C ILE A 194 43.64 15.45 64.16
N VAL A 195 43.19 14.51 63.34
CA VAL A 195 42.59 14.79 62.04
C VAL A 195 41.18 14.25 62.04
N GLU A 196 40.20 15.10 61.75
CA GLU A 196 38.81 14.70 61.55
C GLU A 196 38.49 14.69 60.05
N ALA A 197 37.98 13.57 59.55
CA ALA A 197 37.47 13.46 58.20
C ALA A 197 36.05 14.04 58.11
N THR A 198 35.89 15.12 57.34
CA THR A 198 34.55 15.66 57.01
C THR A 198 34.07 15.07 55.68
N ARG A 199 32.88 15.42 55.18
CA ARG A 199 32.44 14.98 53.85
C ARG A 199 33.02 15.81 52.71
N THR A 200 33.44 17.03 53.01
CA THR A 200 33.95 18.02 52.08
C THR A 200 35.48 18.09 52.10
N GLY A 201 36.14 17.53 53.12
CA GLY A 201 37.58 17.51 53.28
C GLY A 201 38.01 16.93 54.63
N PHE A 202 38.72 17.72 55.42
CA PHE A 202 39.16 17.34 56.76
C PHE A 202 39.40 18.58 57.62
N GLU A 203 39.39 18.40 58.94
CA GLU A 203 39.88 19.37 59.92
C GLU A 203 41.10 18.80 60.64
N GLN A 204 41.98 19.67 61.11
CA GLN A 204 43.20 19.29 61.81
C GLN A 204 43.33 20.11 63.09
N PHE A 205 43.48 19.41 64.21
CA PHE A 205 43.64 20.02 65.53
C PHE A 205 44.97 19.63 66.17
N VAL A 206 45.54 20.54 66.97
CA VAL A 206 46.60 20.20 67.91
C VAL A 206 46.08 20.40 69.34
N GLU A 207 46.01 19.32 70.10
CA GLU A 207 45.50 19.32 71.46
C GLU A 207 46.67 19.33 72.44
N ILE A 208 46.95 20.49 73.03
CA ILE A 208 48.02 20.67 74.01
C ILE A 208 47.51 20.13 75.35
N GLY A 209 48.11 19.04 75.83
CA GLY A 209 47.61 18.30 77.00
C GLY A 209 47.94 18.95 78.34
N GLU A 210 49.04 19.69 78.41
CA GLU A 210 49.53 20.30 79.66
C GLU A 210 50.14 21.68 79.41
N ARG A 211 50.27 22.47 80.47
CA ARG A 211 50.85 23.82 80.43
C ARG A 211 52.32 23.77 79.96
N PRO A 212 52.69 24.43 78.84
CA PRO A 212 54.07 24.41 78.37
C PRO A 212 54.97 25.32 79.22
N THR A 213 56.26 24.97 79.30
CA THR A 213 57.28 25.74 80.05
C THR A 213 57.86 26.93 79.27
N GLY A 214 57.34 27.22 78.07
CA GLY A 214 57.77 28.29 77.19
C GLY A 214 56.86 28.46 75.97
N ALA A 215 57.30 29.25 74.98
CA ALA A 215 56.55 29.46 73.74
C ALA A 215 56.34 28.13 73.00
N TYR A 216 55.10 27.91 72.55
CA TYR A 216 54.71 26.73 71.78
C TYR A 216 54.60 27.11 70.30
N THR A 217 55.30 26.42 69.41
CA THR A 217 55.28 26.72 67.96
C THR A 217 55.58 25.48 67.15
N TYR A 218 54.77 25.22 66.12
CA TYR A 218 54.95 24.11 65.19
C TYR A 218 54.73 24.57 63.73
N THR A 219 55.16 23.74 62.77
CA THR A 219 55.03 24.05 61.33
C THR A 219 54.24 22.94 60.63
N LEU A 220 53.27 23.35 59.82
CA LEU A 220 52.51 22.50 58.91
C LEU A 220 52.93 22.81 57.46
N PRO A 221 53.81 22.00 56.84
CA PRO A 221 54.09 22.14 55.41
C PRO A 221 52.90 21.69 54.57
N VAL A 222 52.63 22.36 53.46
CA VAL A 222 51.58 22.04 52.49
C VAL A 222 52.24 21.83 51.14
N LYS A 223 51.90 20.72 50.48
CA LYS A 223 52.20 20.45 49.08
C LYS A 223 50.91 20.57 48.27
N ALA A 224 50.85 21.55 47.37
CA ALA A 224 49.76 21.74 46.44
C ALA A 224 50.31 22.28 45.11
N LYS A 225 50.53 21.38 44.14
CA LYS A 225 51.13 21.72 42.85
C LYS A 225 50.24 22.74 42.12
N GLY A 226 50.82 23.89 41.76
CA GLY A 226 50.10 24.93 41.03
C GLY A 226 49.24 25.87 41.89
N LEU A 227 49.38 25.86 43.23
CA LEU A 227 48.79 26.88 44.11
C LEU A 227 49.85 27.83 44.70
N LYS A 228 49.43 29.07 44.98
CA LYS A 228 50.17 30.07 45.77
C LYS A 228 49.38 30.41 47.04
N ALA A 229 50.04 30.55 48.18
CA ALA A 229 49.39 30.92 49.43
C ALA A 229 49.70 32.36 49.83
N LYS A 230 48.69 33.07 50.33
CA LYS A 230 48.83 34.44 50.81
C LYS A 230 48.15 34.60 52.17
N ALA A 231 48.89 35.11 53.15
CA ALA A 231 48.32 35.55 54.41
C ALA A 231 47.49 36.84 54.21
N ASN A 232 46.29 36.86 54.78
CA ASN A 232 45.36 37.97 54.76
C ASN A 232 45.48 38.83 56.03
N LYS A 233 44.94 40.05 55.98
CA LYS A 233 45.00 41.01 57.11
C LYS A 233 44.26 40.53 58.35
N ASP A 234 43.28 39.64 58.19
CA ASP A 234 42.46 39.08 59.26
C ASP A 234 43.07 37.82 59.90
N GLY A 235 44.26 37.38 59.46
CA GLY A 235 44.95 36.18 59.95
C GLY A 235 44.64 34.91 59.16
N SER A 236 43.70 34.95 58.20
CA SER A 236 43.40 33.82 57.31
C SER A 236 44.45 33.67 56.19
N VAL A 237 44.43 32.55 55.47
CA VAL A 237 45.32 32.27 54.32
C VAL A 237 44.50 31.92 53.10
N THR A 238 44.66 32.65 52.01
CA THR A 238 44.04 32.29 50.73
C THR A 238 45.04 31.57 49.84
N PHE A 239 44.64 30.41 49.35
CA PHE A 239 45.32 29.68 48.29
C PHE A 239 44.74 30.11 46.94
N THR A 240 45.59 30.44 45.97
CA THR A 240 45.20 30.89 44.64
C THR A 240 45.83 30.02 43.58
N ASP A 241 45.13 29.81 42.48
CA ASP A 241 45.65 29.14 41.28
C ASP A 241 46.83 29.94 40.71
N ALA A 242 47.99 29.31 40.61
CA ALA A 242 49.21 29.98 40.16
C ALA A 242 49.13 30.45 38.69
N ARG A 243 48.24 29.87 37.88
CA ARG A 243 48.03 30.20 36.46
C ARG A 243 46.94 31.23 36.25
N THR A 244 45.80 31.11 36.95
CA THR A 244 44.63 31.98 36.73
C THR A 244 44.50 33.11 37.75
N GLY A 245 45.20 33.04 38.88
CA GLY A 245 45.06 33.98 40.00
C GLY A 245 43.76 33.85 40.79
N ALA A 246 42.88 32.91 40.44
CA ALA A 246 41.62 32.68 41.12
C ALA A 246 41.85 32.10 42.52
N ALA A 247 41.12 32.57 43.54
CA ALA A 247 41.11 31.95 44.87
C ALA A 247 40.56 30.51 44.77
N ARG A 248 41.29 29.57 45.37
CA ARG A 248 41.03 28.13 45.34
C ARG A 248 40.79 27.51 46.71
N ALA A 249 41.12 28.18 47.80
CA ALA A 249 40.74 27.77 49.15
C ALA A 249 41.06 28.94 50.08
N THR A 250 40.34 29.04 51.20
CA THR A 250 40.72 29.93 52.29
C THR A 250 40.81 29.12 53.57
N MET A 251 41.93 29.21 54.26
CA MET A 251 42.10 28.67 55.60
C MET A 251 41.80 29.81 56.58
N PRO A 252 40.75 29.73 57.41
CA PRO A 252 40.44 30.75 58.40
C PRO A 252 41.61 31.04 59.34
N ALA A 253 41.55 32.17 60.04
CA ALA A 253 42.53 32.51 61.06
C ALA A 253 42.40 31.50 62.22
N PRO A 254 43.49 30.83 62.64
CA PRO A 254 43.38 29.81 63.66
C PRO A 254 43.03 30.42 65.01
N VAL A 255 42.27 29.65 65.76
CA VAL A 255 41.90 29.97 67.14
C VAL A 255 42.31 28.83 68.06
N MET A 256 42.34 29.13 69.35
CA MET A 256 42.56 28.14 70.39
C MET A 256 41.54 28.32 71.50
N TRP A 257 41.11 27.23 72.11
CA TRP A 257 40.15 27.24 73.21
C TRP A 257 40.51 26.20 74.26
N ASP A 258 40.05 26.47 75.48
CA ASP A 258 40.25 25.59 76.62
C ASP A 258 39.12 24.57 76.75
N SER A 259 39.25 23.60 77.64
CA SER A 259 38.30 22.48 77.76
C SER A 259 36.95 22.85 78.40
N ALA A 260 36.70 24.10 78.78
CA ALA A 260 35.44 24.51 79.43
C ALA A 260 34.32 24.77 78.40
N VAL A 261 33.10 24.27 78.69
CA VAL A 261 31.89 24.45 77.86
C VAL A 261 30.82 25.20 78.65
N ASP A 262 30.24 26.25 78.05
CA ASP A 262 29.08 26.92 78.62
C ASP A 262 27.79 26.11 78.41
N LYS A 263 27.03 25.87 79.48
CA LYS A 263 25.89 24.94 79.46
C LYS A 263 24.72 25.41 78.59
N ARG A 264 24.57 26.72 78.35
CA ARG A 264 23.39 27.29 77.69
C ARG A 264 23.62 27.46 76.19
N SER A 265 24.79 27.97 75.83
CA SER A 265 25.22 28.09 74.43
C SER A 265 25.71 26.77 73.84
N GLY A 266 26.29 25.90 74.68
CA GLY A 266 26.98 24.69 74.25
C GLY A 266 28.35 24.97 73.62
N GLU A 267 28.88 26.19 73.75
CA GLU A 267 30.14 26.63 73.15
C GLU A 267 31.30 26.61 74.17
N HIS A 268 32.52 26.41 73.67
CA HIS A 268 33.74 26.80 74.39
C HIS A 268 33.85 28.34 74.40
N THR A 269 33.67 29.01 75.54
CA THR A 269 33.63 30.48 75.55
C THR A 269 34.99 31.13 75.79
N ASN A 270 35.91 30.44 76.47
CA ASN A 270 37.28 30.90 76.69
C ASN A 270 38.17 30.55 75.48
N ARG A 271 38.35 31.53 74.58
CA ARG A 271 39.12 31.37 73.33
C ARG A 271 40.13 32.50 73.14
N ALA A 272 41.19 32.24 72.39
CA ALA A 272 42.16 33.24 71.94
C ALA A 272 42.52 33.01 70.46
N ARG A 273 43.03 34.06 69.81
CA ARG A 273 43.61 33.95 68.46
C ARG A 273 44.96 33.24 68.51
N VAL A 274 45.29 32.55 67.43
CA VAL A 274 46.57 31.88 67.21
C VAL A 274 47.28 32.59 66.07
N ASP A 275 48.55 32.93 66.26
CA ASP A 275 49.33 33.60 65.23
C ASP A 275 49.76 32.59 64.16
N MET A 276 49.58 32.96 62.89
CA MET A 276 49.94 32.11 61.75
C MET A 276 50.76 32.87 60.72
N LYS A 277 51.94 32.32 60.40
CA LYS A 277 52.85 32.88 59.40
C LYS A 277 52.97 31.95 58.19
N VAL A 278 52.72 32.49 57.00
CA VAL A 278 52.85 31.78 55.72
C VAL A 278 54.23 32.02 55.13
N ILE A 279 54.94 30.94 54.78
CA ILE A 279 56.22 30.98 54.06
C ILE A 279 56.04 30.20 52.76
N ASP A 280 55.82 30.91 51.65
CA ASP A 280 55.76 30.31 50.31
C ASP A 280 57.18 29.99 49.82
N LYS A 281 57.45 28.71 49.55
CA LYS A 281 58.75 28.21 49.06
C LYS A 281 58.77 28.04 47.52
N GLY A 282 57.69 28.37 46.83
CA GLY A 282 57.53 28.17 45.40
C GLY A 282 57.21 26.72 45.02
N ALA A 283 56.90 26.50 43.74
CA ALA A 283 56.56 25.19 43.17
C ALA A 283 55.45 24.41 43.89
N GLY A 284 54.53 25.12 44.57
CA GLY A 284 53.44 24.51 45.32
C GLY A 284 53.83 24.00 46.71
N GLN A 285 54.95 24.47 47.29
CA GLN A 285 55.35 24.17 48.67
C GLN A 285 55.16 25.39 49.57
N VAL A 286 54.42 25.24 50.67
CA VAL A 286 54.10 26.33 51.61
C VAL A 286 54.31 25.84 53.04
N ASP A 287 55.03 26.58 53.88
CA ASP A 287 55.08 26.30 55.32
C ASP A 287 54.10 27.23 56.06
N LEU A 288 53.20 26.64 56.85
CA LEU A 288 52.32 27.35 57.78
C LEU A 288 52.90 27.22 59.20
N VAL A 289 53.44 28.30 59.75
CA VAL A 289 54.00 28.33 61.11
C VAL A 289 52.92 28.79 62.07
N VAL A 290 52.50 27.91 62.98
CA VAL A 290 51.40 28.12 63.92
C VAL A 290 51.96 28.39 65.32
N THR A 291 51.55 29.49 65.94
CA THR A 291 52.04 29.97 67.24
C THR A 291 50.87 30.26 68.19
N PRO A 292 50.49 29.29 69.03
CA PRO A 292 49.51 29.49 70.10
C PRO A 292 49.89 30.65 71.05
N SER A 293 48.88 31.35 71.57
CA SER A 293 49.07 32.49 72.47
C SER A 293 49.74 32.06 73.78
N ALA A 294 50.97 32.51 74.00
CA ALA A 294 51.70 32.24 75.25
C ALA A 294 50.98 32.81 76.48
N ALA A 295 50.30 33.96 76.34
CA ALA A 295 49.53 34.55 77.43
C ALA A 295 48.33 33.68 77.83
N PHE A 296 47.59 33.15 76.84
CA PHE A 296 46.46 32.25 77.09
C PHE A 296 46.90 30.93 77.72
N LEU A 297 47.99 30.33 77.23
CA LEU A 297 48.52 29.07 77.80
C LEU A 297 49.11 29.25 79.21
N ALA A 298 49.61 30.45 79.54
CA ALA A 298 50.15 30.77 80.86
C ALA A 298 49.09 31.25 81.86
N ASP A 299 47.87 31.52 81.43
CA ASP A 299 46.78 31.97 82.31
C ASP A 299 46.40 30.84 83.31
N PRO A 300 46.36 31.10 84.63
CA PRO A 300 45.94 30.10 85.63
C PRO A 300 44.50 29.56 85.43
N ASP A 301 43.62 30.31 84.76
CA ASP A 301 42.22 29.93 84.59
C ASP A 301 41.99 28.99 83.39
N THR A 302 42.92 28.97 82.42
CA THR A 302 42.88 28.08 81.24
C THR A 302 42.84 26.61 81.65
N LYS A 303 41.80 25.90 81.20
CA LYS A 303 41.61 24.45 81.42
C LYS A 303 42.17 23.63 80.27
N PHE A 304 43.14 22.76 80.59
CA PHE A 304 43.71 21.83 79.61
C PHE A 304 42.81 20.58 79.48
N PRO A 305 42.80 19.88 78.34
CA PRO A 305 43.57 20.18 77.13
C PRO A 305 43.11 21.47 76.43
N VAL A 306 44.06 22.17 75.81
CA VAL A 306 43.79 23.34 74.97
C VAL A 306 43.86 22.91 73.51
N THR A 307 42.77 23.10 72.78
CA THR A 307 42.69 22.76 71.35
C THR A 307 43.13 23.96 70.52
N VAL A 308 44.05 23.74 69.58
CA VAL A 308 44.49 24.71 68.56
C VAL A 308 43.95 24.26 67.21
N ASP A 309 43.18 25.13 66.57
CA ASP A 309 42.42 24.83 65.36
C ASP A 309 42.82 25.78 64.21
N PRO A 310 43.66 25.31 63.27
CA PRO A 310 43.75 25.84 61.92
C PRO A 310 42.79 25.10 60.97
N SER A 311 41.55 25.56 60.87
CA SER A 311 40.56 24.96 59.96
C SER A 311 40.90 25.20 58.49
N THR A 312 40.55 24.28 57.57
CA THR A 312 40.79 24.42 56.11
C THR A 312 39.49 24.32 55.33
N SER A 313 39.11 25.34 54.53
CA SER A 313 37.93 25.25 53.65
C SER A 313 38.24 24.61 52.30
N ALA A 314 37.33 23.77 51.81
CA ALA A 314 37.36 23.18 50.47
C ALA A 314 36.32 23.85 49.56
N LEU A 315 36.62 23.98 48.26
CA LEU A 315 35.69 24.51 47.26
C LEU A 315 34.61 23.47 46.92
N SER A 316 33.34 23.83 47.12
CA SER A 316 32.19 23.10 46.60
C SER A 316 31.29 24.05 45.79
N ASN A 317 30.46 23.50 44.88
CA ASN A 317 29.41 24.24 44.15
C ASN A 317 28.17 24.52 45.02
N THR A 318 28.14 23.94 46.22
CA THR A 318 27.24 24.25 47.33
C THR A 318 28.08 24.84 48.48
N PHE A 319 27.50 25.72 49.29
CA PHE A 319 28.24 26.44 50.33
C PHE A 319 27.30 26.82 51.46
N ASP A 320 27.73 26.61 52.70
CA ASP A 320 27.09 27.14 53.88
C ASP A 320 28.08 27.77 54.86
N THR A 321 27.58 28.69 55.67
CA THR A 321 28.34 29.38 56.70
C THR A 321 27.36 30.07 57.66
N TYR A 322 27.85 30.50 58.81
CA TYR A 322 27.15 31.46 59.65
C TYR A 322 28.03 32.68 59.93
N VAL A 323 27.39 33.76 60.35
CA VAL A 323 28.05 34.99 60.80
C VAL A 323 27.65 35.24 62.24
N GLN A 324 28.61 35.60 63.07
CA GLN A 324 28.39 35.86 64.50
C GLN A 324 28.81 37.29 64.86
N GLN A 325 27.95 37.97 65.62
CA GLN A 325 28.22 39.33 66.09
C GLN A 325 29.48 39.38 66.96
N GLY A 326 30.32 40.39 66.71
CA GLY A 326 31.61 40.59 67.38
C GLY A 326 32.73 39.65 66.93
N GLU A 327 32.43 38.66 66.09
CA GLU A 327 33.43 37.75 65.52
C GLU A 327 33.85 38.17 64.11
N THR A 328 35.12 37.96 63.78
CA THR A 328 35.68 38.31 62.45
C THR A 328 36.25 37.11 61.71
N VAL A 329 35.92 35.89 62.14
CA VAL A 329 36.41 34.64 61.55
C VAL A 329 35.42 34.07 60.52
N ASP A 330 35.90 33.16 59.68
CA ASP A 330 35.10 32.41 58.70
C ASP A 330 34.72 31.07 59.31
N TRP A 331 33.43 30.74 59.26
CA TRP A 331 32.85 29.54 59.87
C TRP A 331 32.36 28.51 58.83
N SER A 332 32.77 28.65 57.56
CA SER A 332 32.33 27.75 56.47
C SER A 332 32.88 26.31 56.56
N THR A 333 33.77 26.02 57.51
CA THR A 333 34.32 24.69 57.78
C THR A 333 33.61 23.95 58.90
N ASP A 334 32.89 24.68 59.76
CA ASP A 334 32.22 24.12 60.92
C ASP A 334 31.25 23.02 60.52
N THR A 335 31.08 22.03 61.40
CA THR A 335 30.11 20.94 61.24
C THR A 335 28.69 21.34 61.65
N GLU A 336 28.48 22.63 61.97
CA GLU A 336 27.24 23.20 62.45
C GLU A 336 26.96 24.59 61.87
N LEU A 337 25.71 25.03 62.02
CA LEU A 337 25.19 26.32 61.62
C LEU A 337 24.33 26.89 62.76
N ASP A 338 24.55 28.17 63.03
CA ASP A 338 24.00 28.81 64.22
C ASP A 338 23.06 29.98 63.88
N LEU A 339 21.89 30.01 64.53
CA LEU A 339 20.92 31.09 64.39
C LEU A 339 20.31 31.53 65.72
N GLY A 340 20.34 32.85 65.97
CA GLY A 340 19.78 33.48 67.16
C GLY A 340 20.84 33.95 68.16
N ASN A 341 20.42 34.28 69.38
CA ASN A 341 21.31 34.79 70.44
C ASN A 341 21.62 33.68 71.47
N PRO A 342 22.88 33.25 71.64
CA PRO A 342 23.23 32.17 72.58
C PRO A 342 23.20 32.61 74.06
N GLY A 343 23.05 33.90 74.34
CA GLY A 343 23.06 34.45 75.71
C GLY A 343 24.46 34.69 76.28
N THR A 344 25.51 34.42 75.49
CA THR A 344 26.92 34.69 75.81
C THR A 344 27.40 35.96 75.10
N LYS A 345 28.53 36.50 75.56
CA LYS A 345 29.15 37.73 75.03
C LYS A 345 30.62 37.51 74.70
N ASN A 346 31.12 38.28 73.75
CA ASN A 346 32.54 38.37 73.43
C ASN A 346 33.32 39.14 74.52
N PRO A 347 34.67 39.06 74.56
CA PRO A 347 35.49 39.84 75.50
C PRO A 347 35.27 41.36 75.42
N ASP A 348 34.82 41.87 74.28
CA ASP A 348 34.48 43.30 74.06
C ASP A 348 33.05 43.67 74.53
N GLY A 349 32.29 42.72 75.08
CA GLY A 349 30.94 42.90 75.61
C GLY A 349 29.81 42.79 74.57
N THR A 350 30.13 42.55 73.30
CA THR A 350 29.10 42.34 72.25
C THR A 350 28.40 40.99 72.40
N PRO A 351 27.07 40.89 72.18
CA PRO A 351 26.36 39.60 72.13
C PRO A 351 26.88 38.73 70.97
N ARG A 352 26.83 37.41 71.13
CA ARG A 352 27.22 36.44 70.11
C ARG A 352 26.06 36.01 69.19
N THR A 353 25.20 36.93 68.77
CA THR A 353 24.07 36.59 67.90
C THR A 353 24.55 36.07 66.54
N ALA A 354 23.99 34.95 66.07
CA ALA A 354 24.36 34.30 64.81
C ALA A 354 23.23 34.27 63.76
N ARG A 355 23.63 34.18 62.47
CA ARG A 355 22.74 33.99 61.31
C ARG A 355 23.41 33.09 60.28
N SER A 356 22.67 32.16 59.69
CA SER A 356 23.23 31.16 58.77
C SER A 356 22.82 31.41 57.32
N PHE A 357 23.62 30.93 56.38
CA PHE A 357 23.39 31.02 54.95
C PHE A 357 23.68 29.68 54.28
N ILE A 358 22.85 29.28 53.31
CA ILE A 358 22.98 28.02 52.56
C ILE A 358 22.81 28.30 51.06
N THR A 359 23.68 27.73 50.24
CA THR A 359 23.60 27.75 48.78
C THR A 359 23.26 26.36 48.23
N TRP A 360 22.20 26.30 47.42
CA TRP A 360 21.66 25.09 46.80
C TRP A 360 22.00 25.03 45.30
N ASN A 361 22.21 23.82 44.76
CA ASN A 361 22.28 23.60 43.31
C ASN A 361 20.87 23.46 42.73
N THR A 362 20.36 24.51 42.09
CA THR A 362 18.98 24.57 41.55
C THR A 362 18.90 24.26 40.06
N THR A 363 20.00 23.83 39.43
CA THR A 363 20.03 23.45 38.01
C THR A 363 18.94 22.44 37.61
N PRO A 364 18.63 21.38 38.41
CA PRO A 364 17.63 20.38 38.01
C PRO A 364 16.19 20.89 37.91
N ILE A 365 15.89 22.08 38.43
CA ILE A 365 14.53 22.63 38.54
C ILE A 365 14.36 23.93 37.74
N GLN A 366 15.27 24.21 36.81
CA GLN A 366 15.18 25.41 35.96
C GLN A 366 13.93 25.33 35.06
N ASP A 367 13.16 26.41 35.01
CA ASP A 367 11.92 26.52 34.23
C ASP A 367 10.80 25.55 34.67
N ALA A 368 10.98 24.88 35.80
CA ALA A 368 10.00 23.95 36.34
C ALA A 368 8.85 24.69 37.04
N LEU A 369 7.68 24.06 37.04
CA LEU A 369 6.55 24.44 37.86
C LEU A 369 6.64 23.71 39.19
N ILE A 370 6.90 24.46 40.25
CA ILE A 370 7.06 23.90 41.59
C ILE A 370 5.68 23.56 42.15
N VAL A 371 5.53 22.31 42.56
CA VAL A 371 4.30 21.74 43.10
C VAL A 371 4.33 21.72 44.63
N ASP A 372 5.47 21.35 45.22
CA ASP A 372 5.65 21.21 46.68
C ASP A 372 7.14 21.20 47.05
N THR A 373 7.49 21.72 48.23
CA THR A 373 8.87 21.79 48.74
C THR A 373 8.96 21.54 50.23
N ASN A 374 10.12 21.04 50.66
CA ASN A 374 10.41 20.84 52.08
C ASN A 374 11.89 21.09 52.38
N LEU A 375 12.18 22.19 53.07
CA LEU A 375 13.48 22.44 53.71
C LEU A 375 13.53 21.67 55.03
N ALA A 376 14.56 20.85 55.23
CA ALA A 376 14.77 20.07 56.45
C ALA A 376 16.16 20.35 57.05
N LEU A 377 16.21 20.76 58.31
CA LEU A 377 17.44 21.05 59.06
C LEU A 377 17.51 20.19 60.33
N TRP A 378 18.63 19.54 60.61
CA TRP A 378 18.79 18.73 61.82
C TRP A 378 19.20 19.60 63.00
N ASN A 379 18.29 19.85 63.93
CA ASN A 379 18.49 20.71 65.08
C ASN A 379 18.80 19.86 66.33
N PHE A 380 20.06 19.95 66.76
CA PHE A 380 20.64 19.19 67.88
C PHE A 380 20.85 20.03 69.15
N HIS A 381 20.71 21.35 69.07
CA HIS A 381 20.74 22.23 70.25
C HIS A 381 19.72 23.36 70.14
N SER A 382 18.95 23.61 71.19
CA SER A 382 18.09 24.79 71.34
C SER A 382 18.29 25.46 72.71
N GLY A 383 18.26 26.80 72.75
CA GLY A 383 18.45 27.58 73.99
C GLY A 383 17.21 27.68 74.89
N ASN A 384 16.11 27.02 74.54
CA ASN A 384 14.83 27.10 75.24
C ASN A 384 14.85 26.27 76.53
N THR A 385 14.78 26.91 77.70
CA THR A 385 14.79 26.18 78.99
C THR A 385 13.42 25.71 79.45
N ASP A 386 12.35 26.12 78.76
CA ASP A 386 10.95 25.92 79.16
C ASP A 386 10.16 25.04 78.18
N CYS A 387 10.86 24.30 77.30
CA CYS A 387 10.26 23.46 76.26
C CYS A 387 9.35 24.20 75.25
N THR A 388 9.40 25.55 75.18
CA THR A 388 8.56 26.29 74.24
C THR A 388 9.11 26.24 72.81
N ALA A 389 8.21 26.19 71.83
CA ALA A 389 8.55 26.29 70.41
C ALA A 389 9.01 27.71 70.06
N GLN A 390 10.06 27.84 69.26
CA GLN A 390 10.73 29.10 68.96
C GLN A 390 10.78 29.37 67.46
N LYS A 391 10.37 30.58 67.07
CA LYS A 391 10.20 30.99 65.67
C LYS A 391 11.54 31.31 65.01
N TRP A 392 11.74 30.80 63.80
CA TRP A 392 12.84 31.14 62.90
C TRP A 392 12.30 31.45 61.49
N THR A 393 13.08 32.16 60.67
CA THR A 393 12.66 32.70 59.37
C THR A 393 13.63 32.29 58.26
N VAL A 394 13.08 32.13 57.05
CA VAL A 394 13.78 31.76 55.81
C VAL A 394 13.69 32.91 54.82
N TRP A 395 14.84 33.32 54.29
CA TRP A 395 14.98 34.48 53.43
C TRP A 395 15.69 34.14 52.13
N ASP A 396 15.33 34.86 51.06
CA ASP A 396 16.20 35.01 49.89
C ASP A 396 17.36 35.94 50.23
N THR A 397 18.56 35.58 49.78
CA THR A 397 19.78 36.33 50.09
C THR A 397 20.71 36.45 48.88
N GLY A 398 21.66 37.38 48.93
CA GLY A 398 22.83 37.34 48.04
C GLY A 398 23.71 36.11 48.29
N ALA A 399 24.66 35.85 47.39
CA ALA A 399 25.56 34.71 47.53
C ALA A 399 26.48 34.82 48.77
N PRO A 400 26.46 33.85 49.70
CA PRO A 400 27.44 33.78 50.78
C PRO A 400 28.82 33.36 50.26
N SER A 401 29.88 33.73 50.98
CA SER A 401 31.25 33.33 50.69
C SER A 401 32.08 33.23 51.97
N THR A 402 33.34 32.78 51.86
CA THR A 402 34.31 32.78 52.96
C THR A 402 34.61 34.18 53.52
N ALA A 403 34.20 35.25 52.83
CA ALA A 403 34.30 36.64 53.29
C ALA A 403 33.06 37.12 54.07
N SER A 404 32.00 36.30 54.18
CA SER A 404 30.79 36.65 54.94
C SER A 404 31.14 36.89 56.40
N ARG A 405 30.79 38.06 56.93
CA ARG A 405 30.97 38.44 58.34
C ARG A 405 29.74 39.16 58.86
N TRP A 406 29.63 39.33 60.19
CA TRP A 406 28.49 40.06 60.77
C TRP A 406 28.32 41.47 60.19
N THR A 407 29.44 42.16 59.93
CA THR A 407 29.49 43.51 59.33
C THR A 407 29.49 43.52 57.80
N ALA A 408 29.56 42.35 57.15
CA ALA A 408 29.65 42.17 55.70
C ALA A 408 28.82 40.94 55.26
N GLN A 409 27.54 40.92 55.64
CA GLN A 409 26.63 39.84 55.30
C GLN A 409 26.19 39.94 53.83
N PRO A 410 25.83 38.83 53.18
CA PRO A 410 25.03 38.88 51.96
C PRO A 410 23.77 39.73 52.16
N ALA A 411 23.31 40.39 51.10
CA ALA A 411 22.08 41.17 51.15
C ALA A 411 20.90 40.26 51.52
N TRP A 412 20.09 40.68 52.49
CA TRP A 412 18.84 40.01 52.86
C TRP A 412 17.71 40.65 52.08
N ASN A 413 17.16 39.94 51.10
CA ASN A 413 16.25 40.52 50.11
C ASN A 413 14.79 40.47 50.59
N GLN A 414 14.26 39.25 50.78
CA GLN A 414 12.85 39.04 51.10
C GLN A 414 12.67 37.81 52.01
N GLU A 415 11.77 37.92 52.99
CA GLU A 415 11.28 36.77 53.76
C GLU A 415 10.30 35.96 52.92
N TYR A 416 10.53 34.66 52.81
CA TYR A 416 9.65 33.76 52.06
C TYR A 416 8.88 32.79 52.96
N HIS A 417 9.42 32.44 54.13
CA HIS A 417 8.74 31.55 55.07
C HIS A 417 9.20 31.74 56.52
N SER A 418 8.42 31.22 57.47
CA SER A 418 8.80 31.11 58.88
C SER A 418 8.25 29.84 59.52
N SER A 419 9.02 29.21 60.41
CA SER A 419 8.64 27.99 61.12
C SER A 419 8.86 28.14 62.63
N THR A 420 8.08 27.42 63.43
CA THR A 420 8.21 27.38 64.90
C THR A 420 8.78 26.06 65.41
N GLN A 421 9.01 25.08 64.51
CA GLN A 421 9.51 23.76 64.91
C GLN A 421 10.83 23.88 65.67
N THR A 422 10.94 23.15 66.78
CA THR A 422 12.03 23.26 67.75
C THR A 422 12.35 21.89 68.36
N THR A 423 13.62 21.49 68.27
CA THR A 423 14.18 20.22 68.76
C THR A 423 15.57 20.48 69.38
N GLY A 424 16.26 19.44 69.85
CA GLY A 424 17.62 19.58 70.38
C GLY A 424 17.70 20.16 71.79
N ASN A 425 16.70 19.91 72.64
CA ASN A 425 16.81 20.21 74.07
C ASN A 425 16.78 18.90 74.87
N PRO A 426 17.92 18.43 75.40
CA PRO A 426 18.00 17.15 76.11
C PRO A 426 17.23 17.14 77.43
N ASP A 427 16.96 18.31 78.03
CA ASP A 427 16.13 18.43 79.24
C ASP A 427 14.62 18.34 78.91
N CYS A 428 14.26 18.32 77.63
CA CYS A 428 12.88 18.26 77.16
C CYS A 428 12.57 16.96 76.41
N ALA A 429 11.89 16.01 77.07
CA ALA A 429 11.59 14.69 76.49
C ALA A 429 10.79 14.72 75.17
N THR A 430 10.04 15.80 74.90
CA THR A 430 9.26 15.98 73.66
C THR A 430 10.03 16.69 72.55
N GLN A 431 11.24 17.19 72.81
CA GLN A 431 12.08 17.92 71.86
C GLN A 431 13.52 17.37 71.83
N PRO A 432 13.72 16.04 71.66
CA PRO A 432 15.06 15.49 71.45
C PRO A 432 15.65 16.02 70.14
N ASP A 433 16.92 15.75 69.86
CA ASP A 433 17.54 16.05 68.55
C ASP A 433 16.67 15.55 67.38
N GLY A 434 16.44 16.39 66.38
CA GLY A 434 15.46 16.08 65.35
C GLY A 434 15.47 17.04 64.16
N TRP A 435 14.69 16.70 63.13
CA TRP A 435 14.47 17.57 61.97
C TRP A 435 13.48 18.68 62.30
N ILE A 436 13.81 19.90 61.87
CA ILE A 436 12.90 21.04 61.80
C ILE A 436 12.69 21.43 60.33
N ASN A 437 11.45 21.75 59.97
CA ASN A 437 11.04 21.89 58.58
C ASN A 437 10.41 23.25 58.25
N ALA A 438 10.50 23.64 56.97
CA ALA A 438 9.87 24.83 56.39
C ALA A 438 9.43 24.56 54.93
N ASP A 439 8.28 25.09 54.54
CA ASP A 439 7.76 25.05 53.17
C ASP A 439 8.22 26.32 52.42
N VAL A 440 8.97 26.14 51.34
CA VAL A 440 9.65 27.22 50.63
C VAL A 440 9.23 27.29 49.16
N ASP A 441 8.00 26.88 48.83
CA ASP A 441 7.51 26.74 47.46
C ASP A 441 7.73 27.99 46.63
N THR A 442 7.36 29.13 47.19
CA THR A 442 7.43 30.44 46.53
C THR A 442 8.88 30.89 46.29
N LEU A 443 9.79 30.61 47.22
CA LEU A 443 11.21 30.91 47.06
C LEU A 443 11.82 30.05 45.95
N VAL A 444 11.56 28.75 45.98
CA VAL A 444 12.08 27.81 44.99
C VAL A 444 11.48 28.07 43.60
N GLN A 445 10.20 28.42 43.52
CA GLN A 445 9.56 28.83 42.26
C GLN A 445 10.23 30.08 41.67
N SER A 446 10.64 31.04 42.50
CA SER A 446 11.38 32.21 42.02
C SER A 446 12.71 31.84 41.37
N TRP A 447 13.45 30.88 41.94
CA TRP A 447 14.69 30.35 41.38
C TRP A 447 14.46 29.58 40.08
N ALA A 448 13.42 28.74 40.05
CA ALA A 448 13.03 27.96 38.88
C ALA A 448 12.67 28.86 37.70
N SER A 449 11.79 29.85 37.91
CA SER A 449 11.36 30.81 36.88
C SER A 449 12.50 31.71 36.40
N ALA A 450 13.45 32.06 37.28
CA ALA A 450 14.65 32.80 36.90
C ALA A 450 15.71 31.93 36.19
N LYS A 451 15.47 30.62 36.08
CA LYS A 451 16.43 29.61 35.59
C LYS A 451 17.76 29.72 36.33
N ALA A 452 17.72 29.98 37.63
CA ALA A 452 18.92 30.11 38.44
C ALA A 452 19.63 28.76 38.56
N THR A 453 20.95 28.74 38.34
CA THR A 453 21.77 27.54 38.57
C THR A 453 22.10 27.34 40.05
N ARG A 454 21.93 28.40 40.87
CA ARG A 454 22.17 28.42 42.32
C ARG A 454 21.09 29.24 43.02
N GLY A 455 20.53 28.69 44.09
CA GLY A 455 19.62 29.39 45.01
C GLY A 455 20.34 29.72 46.32
N HIS A 456 20.15 30.92 46.86
CA HIS A 456 20.83 31.40 48.06
C HIS A 456 19.82 31.73 49.16
N MET A 457 19.98 31.09 50.31
CA MET A 457 19.03 31.11 51.41
C MET A 457 19.68 31.62 52.70
N GLY A 458 18.99 32.50 53.42
CA GLY A 458 19.37 32.96 54.76
C GLY A 458 18.43 32.44 55.84
N LEU A 459 19.00 32.09 57.01
CA LEU A 459 18.30 31.57 58.17
C LEU A 459 18.61 32.45 59.40
N ARG A 460 17.58 32.86 60.13
CA ARG A 460 17.73 33.59 61.40
C ARG A 460 16.59 33.30 62.37
N ALA A 461 16.88 33.39 63.68
CA ALA A 461 15.84 33.46 64.69
C ALA A 461 14.96 34.70 64.47
N ALA A 462 13.68 34.61 64.78
CA ALA A 462 12.75 35.73 64.60
C ALA A 462 12.94 36.84 65.66
N THR A 463 13.58 36.51 66.78
CA THR A 463 13.85 37.44 67.90
C THR A 463 15.25 37.20 68.46
N ASP A 464 15.78 38.17 69.20
CA ASP A 464 17.05 38.05 69.93
C ASP A 464 16.90 37.43 71.34
N ASP A 465 15.74 36.83 71.65
CA ASP A 465 15.55 36.07 72.89
C ASP A 465 16.48 34.86 72.88
N ILE A 466 17.15 34.60 74.01
CA ILE A 466 18.08 33.50 74.17
C ILE A 466 17.40 32.14 73.95
N LYS A 467 16.09 32.03 74.24
CA LYS A 467 15.33 30.81 73.97
C LYS A 467 15.31 30.45 72.49
N ALA A 468 15.40 31.44 71.60
CA ALA A 468 15.34 31.23 70.15
C ALA A 468 16.66 30.76 69.52
N TRP A 469 17.74 30.64 70.30
CA TRP A 469 19.01 30.06 69.85
C TRP A 469 18.82 28.64 69.34
N LYS A 470 19.37 28.35 68.15
CA LYS A 470 19.41 27.00 67.57
C LYS A 470 20.76 26.74 66.92
N ARG A 471 21.24 25.51 67.09
CA ARG A 471 22.36 24.94 66.33
C ARG A 471 21.85 23.78 65.49
N VAL A 472 22.19 23.80 64.22
CA VAL A 472 21.80 22.77 63.25
C VAL A 472 23.01 22.23 62.51
N ASN A 473 22.96 21.01 61.98
CA ASN A 473 24.08 20.46 61.23
C ASN A 473 24.35 21.28 59.95
N SER A 474 25.63 21.44 59.61
CA SER A 474 26.07 22.02 58.32
C SER A 474 26.27 20.95 57.25
N ALA A 475 26.67 21.39 56.05
CA ALA A 475 27.13 20.55 54.96
C ALA A 475 28.38 19.71 55.29
N ASN A 476 29.20 20.18 56.24
CA ASN A 476 30.43 19.49 56.65
C ASN A 476 30.19 18.35 57.64
N ASN A 477 29.03 18.37 58.34
CA ASN A 477 28.65 17.29 59.25
C ASN A 477 28.58 15.96 58.50
N THR A 478 28.94 14.85 59.15
CA THR A 478 28.95 13.53 58.52
C THR A 478 27.58 12.84 58.56
N ALA A 479 26.64 13.36 59.34
CA ALA A 479 25.26 12.90 59.46
C ALA A 479 24.24 14.06 59.33
N ASN A 480 23.01 13.71 58.93
CA ASN A 480 21.84 14.61 58.94
C ASN A 480 22.08 16.02 58.36
N GLN A 481 22.68 16.12 57.16
CA GLN A 481 22.93 17.42 56.50
C GLN A 481 21.62 18.14 56.14
N PRO A 482 21.64 19.48 55.97
CA PRO A 482 20.52 20.21 55.41
C PRO A 482 20.05 19.62 54.06
N LYS A 483 18.73 19.45 53.92
CA LYS A 483 18.09 18.95 52.70
C LYS A 483 16.98 19.87 52.22
N LEU A 484 16.81 19.97 50.90
CA LEU A 484 15.68 20.62 50.26
C LEU A 484 15.06 19.66 49.25
N SER A 485 13.87 19.15 49.54
CA SER A 485 13.08 18.33 48.60
C SER A 485 12.20 19.25 47.77
N VAL A 486 12.13 19.02 46.45
CA VAL A 486 11.35 19.82 45.50
C VAL A 486 10.59 18.90 44.56
N THR A 487 9.26 18.99 44.54
CA THR A 487 8.37 18.30 43.59
C THR A 487 7.93 19.27 42.50
N TYR A 488 8.00 18.88 41.22
CA TYR A 488 7.77 19.78 40.08
C TYR A 488 7.32 19.07 38.80
N ASN A 489 6.85 19.85 37.81
CA ASN A 489 6.51 19.42 36.45
C ASN A 489 6.97 20.43 35.37
N TYR A 490 7.01 20.05 34.08
CA TYR A 490 7.26 20.97 32.95
C TYR A 490 5.96 21.33 32.19
N ARG A 491 6.05 22.18 31.15
CA ARG A 491 4.93 22.54 30.26
C ARG A 491 5.20 22.04 28.84
N PRO A 492 4.14 21.75 28.05
CA PRO A 492 4.32 21.40 26.65
C PRO A 492 4.74 22.61 25.82
N SER A 493 5.53 22.36 24.79
CA SER A 493 6.09 23.38 23.88
C SER A 493 5.04 24.03 22.99
N ASP A 494 5.44 25.10 22.29
CA ASP A 494 4.67 25.63 21.16
C ASP A 494 4.57 24.60 20.02
N GLY A 495 3.54 24.76 19.20
CA GLY A 495 3.34 23.99 17.97
C GLY A 495 4.37 24.35 16.90
N SER A 496 4.97 23.33 16.29
CA SER A 496 6.13 23.49 15.40
C SER A 496 5.84 23.18 13.92
N ASP A 497 4.79 22.41 13.59
CA ASP A 497 4.53 21.89 12.24
C ASP A 497 3.02 21.85 11.92
N ARG A 498 2.43 23.02 11.71
CA ARG A 498 0.99 23.21 11.44
C ARG A 498 0.66 22.86 10.00
N GLN A 499 -0.19 21.87 9.79
CA GLN A 499 -0.56 21.36 8.48
C GLN A 499 -2.06 21.12 8.34
N ALA A 500 -2.60 21.33 7.14
CA ALA A 500 -3.97 20.96 6.78
C ALA A 500 -3.95 20.02 5.56
N GLY A 501 -4.76 18.95 5.59
CA GLY A 501 -4.79 17.95 4.53
C GLY A 501 -5.73 16.77 4.81
N ALA A 502 -5.71 15.69 4.04
CA ALA A 502 -4.90 15.45 2.84
C ALA A 502 -5.13 16.51 1.74
N PRO A 503 -4.13 16.79 0.88
CA PRO A 503 -2.85 16.08 0.70
C PRO A 503 -1.70 16.54 1.60
N PHE A 504 -1.90 17.52 2.50
CA PHE A 504 -0.80 18.16 3.24
C PHE A 504 0.25 18.74 2.27
N LYS A 505 -0.22 19.49 1.27
CA LYS A 505 0.62 20.30 0.38
C LYS A 505 0.31 21.78 0.61
N SER A 506 1.36 22.59 0.71
CA SER A 506 1.23 24.05 0.81
C SER A 506 1.93 24.77 -0.33
N TYR A 507 1.35 25.89 -0.73
CA TYR A 507 1.85 26.75 -1.79
C TYR A 507 1.87 28.18 -1.26
N ALA A 508 3.05 28.80 -1.25
CA ALA A 508 3.26 30.13 -0.67
C ALA A 508 2.73 30.28 0.78
N GLY A 509 2.82 29.21 1.59
CA GLY A 509 2.38 29.23 2.99
C GLY A 509 0.88 28.99 3.22
N VAL A 510 0.11 28.75 2.15
CA VAL A 510 -1.31 28.35 2.25
C VAL A 510 -1.45 26.87 1.91
N TRP A 511 -2.09 26.10 2.77
CA TRP A 511 -2.36 24.68 2.54
C TRP A 511 -3.53 24.49 1.57
N ALA A 512 -3.42 23.56 0.63
CA ALA A 512 -4.53 23.16 -0.23
C ALA A 512 -5.17 21.88 0.33
N VAL A 513 -6.51 21.84 0.45
CA VAL A 513 -7.25 20.67 0.93
C VAL A 513 -8.33 20.27 -0.07
N ASN A 514 -8.44 18.96 -0.34
CA ASN A 514 -9.30 18.43 -1.40
C ASN A 514 -10.69 17.96 -0.94
N ASN A 515 -11.07 18.29 0.29
CA ASN A 515 -12.34 17.89 0.86
C ASN A 515 -12.81 18.91 1.92
N THR A 516 -14.09 18.85 2.27
CA THR A 516 -14.72 19.76 3.25
C THR A 516 -14.56 19.30 4.71
N THR A 517 -13.85 18.19 4.97
CA THR A 517 -13.59 17.64 6.31
C THR A 517 -12.10 17.32 6.49
N PRO A 518 -11.19 18.29 6.26
CA PRO A 518 -9.77 18.04 6.31
C PRO A 518 -9.32 17.70 7.73
N THR A 519 -8.25 16.92 7.80
CA THR A 519 -7.45 16.74 9.00
C THR A 519 -6.51 17.94 9.16
N LEU A 520 -6.59 18.58 10.32
CA LEU A 520 -5.60 19.55 10.78
C LEU A 520 -4.66 18.85 11.75
N ARG A 521 -3.35 19.13 11.66
CA ARG A 521 -2.37 18.57 12.59
C ARG A 521 -1.25 19.55 12.94
N ASP A 522 -0.65 19.34 14.10
CA ASP A 522 0.51 20.08 14.59
C ASP A 522 1.34 19.19 15.53
N THR A 523 2.62 19.54 15.74
CA THR A 523 3.57 18.76 16.54
C THR A 523 4.09 19.58 17.72
N PHE A 524 4.01 18.97 18.91
CA PHE A 524 4.42 19.54 20.20
C PHE A 524 5.36 18.59 20.92
N THR A 525 6.22 19.12 21.79
CA THR A 525 7.15 18.36 22.63
C THR A 525 6.94 18.68 24.10
N ASP A 526 7.24 17.75 25.00
CA ASP A 526 7.33 18.00 26.42
C ASP A 526 8.71 17.56 26.95
N ALA A 527 9.29 18.30 27.88
CA ALA A 527 10.64 18.09 28.39
C ALA A 527 10.75 16.83 29.26
N ASP A 528 9.68 16.46 29.96
CA ASP A 528 9.54 15.23 30.72
C ASP A 528 9.03 14.04 29.89
N GLY A 529 8.60 14.30 28.65
CA GLY A 529 8.14 13.29 27.70
C GLY A 529 6.66 12.93 27.84
N ASP A 530 5.87 13.75 28.52
CA ASP A 530 4.43 13.54 28.67
C ASP A 530 3.68 13.46 27.33
N THR A 531 2.52 12.82 27.37
CA THR A 531 1.61 12.83 26.23
C THR A 531 0.92 14.19 26.13
N VAL A 532 0.80 14.71 24.92
CA VAL A 532 0.24 16.03 24.62
C VAL A 532 -1.05 15.89 23.83
N SER A 533 -2.07 16.65 24.20
CA SER A 533 -3.26 16.91 23.37
C SER A 533 -3.20 18.34 22.86
N ALA A 534 -3.86 18.60 21.74
CA ALA A 534 -3.84 19.91 21.10
C ALA A 534 -5.26 20.43 20.86
N THR A 535 -5.48 21.69 21.22
CA THR A 535 -6.67 22.44 20.86
C THR A 535 -6.39 23.18 19.56
N PHE A 536 -7.21 22.97 18.55
CA PHE A 536 -7.22 23.64 17.26
C PHE A 536 -8.36 24.65 17.24
N GLN A 537 -8.08 25.87 16.81
CA GLN A 537 -9.08 26.91 16.63
C GLN A 537 -9.19 27.26 15.15
N VAL A 538 -10.39 27.16 14.54
CA VAL A 538 -10.59 27.28 13.07
C VAL A 538 -11.62 28.35 12.69
N TYR A 539 -11.25 29.25 11.78
CA TYR A 539 -12.00 30.46 11.40
C TYR A 539 -12.10 30.58 9.88
N ASP A 540 -13.19 31.16 9.37
CA ASP A 540 -13.25 31.70 8.00
C ASP A 540 -12.27 32.88 7.92
N ALA A 541 -11.33 32.82 6.98
CA ALA A 541 -10.23 33.77 6.93
C ALA A 541 -10.69 35.17 6.48
N ALA A 542 -11.78 35.26 5.71
CA ALA A 542 -12.27 36.52 5.17
C ALA A 542 -13.19 37.25 6.15
N THR A 543 -14.08 36.51 6.84
CA THR A 543 -15.03 37.11 7.79
C THR A 543 -14.52 37.15 9.22
N ASP A 544 -13.42 36.47 9.52
CA ASP A 544 -12.85 36.32 10.86
C ASP A 544 -13.86 35.74 11.87
N THR A 545 -14.72 34.84 11.41
CA THR A 545 -15.73 34.16 12.22
C THR A 545 -15.37 32.70 12.45
N PRO A 546 -15.56 32.15 13.67
CA PRO A 546 -15.29 30.75 13.95
C PRO A 546 -16.22 29.82 13.18
N ILE A 547 -15.75 28.61 12.88
CA ILE A 547 -16.66 27.52 12.48
C ILE A 547 -17.53 27.11 13.68
N THR A 548 -18.68 26.48 13.42
CA THR A 548 -19.56 26.00 14.50
C THR A 548 -19.03 24.69 15.05
N THR A 549 -18.69 24.66 16.34
CA THR A 549 -18.30 23.46 17.08
C THR A 549 -19.09 23.36 18.39
N PRO A 550 -19.23 22.17 18.99
CA PRO A 550 -19.89 22.02 20.30
C PRO A 550 -19.25 22.83 21.42
N ALA A 551 -17.95 23.06 21.35
CA ALA A 551 -17.19 23.83 22.34
C ALA A 551 -17.27 25.36 22.12
N GLY A 552 -17.85 25.83 21.01
CA GLY A 552 -17.84 27.23 20.63
C GLY A 552 -16.47 27.71 20.10
N GLU A 553 -16.43 28.95 19.61
CA GLU A 553 -15.22 29.64 19.12
C GLU A 553 -14.35 28.86 18.11
N GLY A 554 -14.94 27.91 17.37
CA GLY A 554 -14.22 27.13 16.36
C GLY A 554 -13.23 26.12 16.96
N LEU A 555 -13.39 25.76 18.25
CA LEU A 555 -12.47 24.89 18.97
C LEU A 555 -12.72 23.41 18.69
N LEU A 556 -11.64 22.69 18.40
CA LEU A 556 -11.57 21.23 18.21
C LEU A 556 -10.40 20.70 19.04
N VAL A 557 -10.60 19.63 19.81
CA VAL A 557 -9.57 19.07 20.70
C VAL A 557 -9.16 17.69 20.21
N SER A 558 -7.86 17.44 20.07
CA SER A 558 -7.34 16.12 19.70
C SER A 558 -7.34 15.15 20.88
N GLY A 559 -7.18 13.86 20.60
CA GLY A 559 -6.72 12.92 21.62
C GLY A 559 -5.27 13.23 22.05
N PHE A 560 -4.83 12.62 23.15
CA PHE A 560 -3.44 12.66 23.59
C PHE A 560 -2.54 11.83 22.67
N VAL A 561 -1.40 12.38 22.28
CA VAL A 561 -0.34 11.73 21.49
C VAL A 561 0.99 11.80 22.24
N ALA A 562 1.93 10.91 21.93
CA ALA A 562 3.27 11.00 22.50
C ALA A 562 3.97 12.30 22.06
N ALA A 563 4.77 12.92 22.94
CA ALA A 563 5.59 14.07 22.60
C ALA A 563 6.40 13.83 21.31
N GLY A 564 6.41 14.82 20.42
CA GLY A 564 7.06 14.77 19.10
C GLY A 564 6.26 14.03 18.01
N LYS A 565 5.04 13.55 18.30
CA LYS A 565 4.10 13.04 17.28
C LYS A 565 3.05 14.09 16.92
N PRO A 566 2.50 14.07 15.68
CA PRO A 566 1.46 15.01 15.30
C PRO A 566 0.16 14.73 16.07
N ALA A 567 -0.33 15.73 16.79
CA ALA A 567 -1.70 15.76 17.28
C ALA A 567 -2.63 16.22 16.15
N SER A 568 -3.79 15.60 15.99
CA SER A 568 -4.66 15.89 14.84
C SER A 568 -6.15 15.93 15.19
N VAL A 569 -6.91 16.75 14.45
CA VAL A 569 -8.37 16.83 14.49
C VAL A 569 -8.94 16.80 13.08
N THR A 570 -10.17 16.30 12.93
CA THR A 570 -10.92 16.40 11.66
C THR A 570 -11.95 17.50 11.77
N VAL A 571 -12.01 18.39 10.78
CA VAL A 571 -13.05 19.43 10.74
C VAL A 571 -14.42 18.78 10.49
N PRO A 572 -15.47 19.10 11.28
CA PRO A 572 -16.79 18.52 11.09
C PRO A 572 -17.43 18.82 9.73
N ALA A 573 -18.26 17.90 9.24
CA ALA A 573 -19.01 18.07 8.00
C ALA A 573 -19.92 19.30 8.05
N GLY A 574 -20.10 19.95 6.89
CA GLY A 574 -20.98 21.12 6.72
C GLY A 574 -20.38 22.46 7.18
N GLN A 575 -19.16 22.47 7.75
CA GLN A 575 -18.51 23.71 8.21
C GLN A 575 -17.72 24.43 7.11
N LEU A 576 -17.18 23.66 6.16
CA LEU A 576 -16.32 24.17 5.10
C LEU A 576 -17.04 24.18 3.75
N LYS A 577 -16.69 25.13 2.89
CA LYS A 577 -17.23 25.24 1.52
C LYS A 577 -16.09 25.29 0.51
N ASP A 578 -16.35 24.70 -0.65
CA ASP A 578 -15.47 24.79 -1.81
C ASP A 578 -15.20 26.25 -2.22
N GLY A 579 -13.97 26.54 -2.66
CA GLY A 579 -13.52 27.86 -3.09
C GLY A 579 -13.27 28.87 -1.95
N LYS A 580 -13.37 28.47 -0.67
CA LYS A 580 -13.12 29.35 0.49
C LYS A 580 -11.77 29.12 1.16
N THR A 581 -11.23 30.18 1.75
CA THR A 581 -10.04 30.15 2.61
C THR A 581 -10.41 30.21 4.09
N TYR A 582 -9.75 29.37 4.87
CA TYR A 582 -9.88 29.26 6.32
C TYR A 582 -8.51 29.44 6.98
N LYS A 583 -8.50 29.70 8.29
CA LYS A 583 -7.28 29.78 9.08
C LYS A 583 -7.43 28.99 10.38
N PHE A 584 -6.34 28.41 10.86
CA PHE A 584 -6.30 27.74 12.15
C PHE A 584 -5.04 28.04 12.95
N ARG A 585 -5.14 27.89 14.28
CA ARG A 585 -4.02 27.94 15.23
C ARG A 585 -4.20 26.90 16.33
N THR A 586 -3.17 26.71 17.13
CA THR A 586 -3.05 25.58 18.06
C THR A 586 -2.51 25.97 19.44
N ASN A 587 -2.91 25.22 20.47
CA ASN A 587 -2.37 25.31 21.83
C ASN A 587 -2.35 23.91 22.47
N ALA A 588 -1.29 23.57 23.21
CA ALA A 588 -1.05 22.23 23.74
C ALA A 588 -1.41 22.08 25.22
N TYR A 589 -1.77 20.87 25.61
CA TYR A 589 -2.11 20.45 26.97
C TYR A 589 -1.52 19.07 27.28
N ASP A 590 -0.70 18.94 28.33
CA ASP A 590 0.00 17.70 28.71
C ASP A 590 -0.81 16.78 29.66
N GLY A 591 -2.00 17.23 30.11
CA GLY A 591 -2.82 16.54 31.11
C GLY A 591 -2.88 17.24 32.46
N THR A 592 -1.92 18.13 32.73
CA THR A 592 -1.80 18.93 33.95
C THR A 592 -1.77 20.44 33.64
N HIS A 593 -1.10 20.84 32.56
CA HIS A 593 -0.81 22.21 32.21
C HIS A 593 -1.03 22.50 30.72
N TYR A 594 -1.63 23.66 30.46
CA TYR A 594 -1.63 24.24 29.12
C TYR A 594 -0.31 24.98 28.86
N ASN A 595 0.09 25.00 27.59
CA ASN A 595 1.02 26.01 27.10
C ASN A 595 0.37 27.41 27.26
N LEU A 596 1.17 28.42 27.60
CA LEU A 596 0.73 29.78 27.83
C LEU A 596 0.35 30.52 26.55
N ASN A 597 0.88 30.11 25.39
CA ASN A 597 0.69 30.82 24.13
C ASN A 597 -0.08 30.00 23.10
N TRP A 598 -0.94 30.68 22.32
CA TRP A 598 -1.44 30.14 21.07
C TRP A 598 -0.37 30.30 19.97
N SER A 599 -0.30 29.33 19.06
CA SER A 599 0.53 29.46 17.87
C SER A 599 0.01 30.57 16.92
N PRO A 600 0.85 31.08 16.00
CA PRO A 600 0.40 31.95 14.92
C PRO A 600 -0.65 31.28 14.03
N TRP A 601 -1.51 32.07 13.41
CA TRP A 601 -2.49 31.57 12.43
C TRP A 601 -1.82 31.02 11.17
N THR A 602 -2.31 29.87 10.70
CA THR A 602 -1.95 29.21 9.43
C THR A 602 -3.19 29.11 8.53
N GLN A 603 -3.05 29.35 7.23
CA GLN A 603 -4.18 29.36 6.28
C GLN A 603 -4.28 28.08 5.46
N PHE A 604 -5.50 27.71 5.07
CA PHE A 604 -5.77 26.66 4.10
C PHE A 604 -6.96 27.02 3.20
N VAL A 605 -6.93 26.58 1.94
CA VAL A 605 -8.00 26.74 0.96
C VAL A 605 -8.65 25.40 0.66
N VAL A 606 -9.99 25.38 0.65
CA VAL A 606 -10.78 24.21 0.29
C VAL A 606 -11.07 24.25 -1.20
N ASP A 607 -10.61 23.22 -1.89
CA ASP A 607 -10.78 23.04 -3.33
C ASP A 607 -11.12 21.58 -3.60
N THR A 608 -12.40 21.29 -3.77
CA THR A 608 -12.94 19.94 -4.02
C THR A 608 -13.23 19.67 -5.49
N THR A 609 -12.93 20.64 -6.37
CA THR A 609 -13.33 20.59 -7.78
C THR A 609 -12.16 20.08 -8.62
N ALA A 610 -12.30 18.89 -9.19
CA ALA A 610 -11.27 18.34 -10.06
C ALA A 610 -11.13 19.14 -11.38
N PRO A 611 -9.91 19.27 -11.92
CA PRO A 611 -9.71 19.85 -13.24
C PRO A 611 -10.36 18.99 -14.32
N GLY A 612 -10.71 19.62 -15.45
CA GLY A 612 -11.24 18.91 -16.62
C GLY A 612 -10.20 17.99 -17.29
N GLU A 613 -10.67 17.21 -18.27
CA GLU A 613 -9.79 16.44 -19.16
C GLU A 613 -8.79 17.38 -19.86
N PRO A 614 -7.52 16.98 -20.06
CA PRO A 614 -6.56 17.79 -20.81
C PRO A 614 -7.10 18.25 -22.17
N GLN A 615 -7.09 19.56 -22.41
CA GLN A 615 -7.59 20.17 -23.64
C GLN A 615 -6.91 19.58 -24.90
N SER A 616 -5.59 19.42 -24.90
CA SER A 616 -4.87 18.74 -25.99
C SER A 616 -3.59 18.05 -25.52
N VAL A 617 -3.25 16.96 -26.20
CA VAL A 617 -1.95 16.29 -26.14
C VAL A 617 -1.44 16.23 -27.58
N ALA A 618 -0.17 16.57 -27.81
CA ALA A 618 0.44 16.51 -29.14
C ALA A 618 1.86 15.99 -29.06
N SER A 619 2.27 15.14 -30.02
CA SER A 619 3.67 14.75 -30.18
C SER A 619 4.09 14.84 -31.64
N ALA A 620 5.20 15.54 -31.88
CA ALA A 620 5.83 15.57 -33.21
C ALA A 620 6.55 14.25 -33.55
N THR A 621 7.09 13.56 -32.53
CA THR A 621 7.77 12.26 -32.71
C THR A 621 6.77 11.13 -32.94
N TYR A 622 5.63 11.17 -32.25
CA TYR A 622 4.57 10.16 -32.31
C TYR A 622 3.21 10.82 -32.60
N PRO A 623 2.92 11.15 -33.87
CA PRO A 623 1.64 11.78 -34.21
C PRO A 623 0.46 10.88 -33.84
N GLU A 624 -0.63 11.49 -33.39
CA GLU A 624 -1.79 10.75 -32.91
C GLU A 624 -2.34 9.82 -33.99
N ASN A 625 -2.57 8.57 -33.64
CA ASN A 625 -3.06 7.50 -34.50
C ASN A 625 -2.18 7.22 -35.75
N TRP A 626 -0.93 7.68 -35.78
CA TRP A 626 -0.02 7.53 -36.91
C TRP A 626 1.36 7.01 -36.52
N GLY A 627 2.15 6.63 -37.54
CA GLY A 627 3.53 6.19 -37.42
C GLY A 627 4.50 7.34 -37.15
N GLY A 628 5.43 7.12 -36.23
CA GLY A 628 6.55 8.00 -35.95
C GLY A 628 7.58 7.36 -35.03
N GLY A 629 8.78 7.94 -34.93
CA GLY A 629 9.86 7.42 -34.08
C GLY A 629 10.21 5.95 -34.34
N GLY A 630 10.39 5.18 -33.26
CA GLY A 630 10.66 3.73 -33.25
C GLY A 630 10.90 3.20 -31.84
N ALA A 631 11.11 1.89 -31.71
CA ALA A 631 11.51 1.24 -30.46
C ALA A 631 12.78 1.90 -29.89
N GLY A 632 12.75 2.27 -28.61
CA GLY A 632 13.88 2.92 -27.93
C GLY A 632 14.08 4.39 -28.30
N VAL A 633 13.25 4.98 -29.18
CA VAL A 633 13.29 6.41 -29.49
C VAL A 633 12.43 7.16 -28.48
N ALA A 634 12.96 8.25 -27.92
CA ALA A 634 12.21 9.10 -27.00
C ALA A 634 11.35 10.10 -27.78
N GLY A 635 10.06 10.21 -27.44
CA GLY A 635 9.14 11.19 -28.00
C GLY A 635 8.56 12.10 -26.93
N THR A 636 8.52 13.40 -27.22
CA THR A 636 7.95 14.42 -26.33
C THR A 636 6.46 14.59 -26.63
N PHE A 637 5.66 14.61 -25.57
CA PHE A 637 4.22 14.83 -25.59
C PHE A 637 3.93 16.15 -24.87
N ASP A 638 3.47 17.13 -25.63
CA ASP A 638 3.12 18.47 -25.19
C ASP A 638 1.65 18.51 -24.78
N VAL A 639 1.38 18.95 -23.56
CA VAL A 639 0.06 18.93 -22.94
C VAL A 639 -0.42 20.35 -22.69
N VAL A 640 -1.64 20.64 -23.14
CA VAL A 640 -2.42 21.82 -22.74
C VAL A 640 -3.54 21.33 -21.85
N THR A 641 -3.55 21.75 -20.58
CA THR A 641 -4.50 21.24 -19.60
C THR A 641 -5.86 21.92 -19.75
N GLY A 642 -5.88 23.19 -20.12
CA GLY A 642 -7.10 24.02 -20.13
C GLY A 642 -7.59 24.41 -18.73
N ALA A 643 -6.87 24.05 -17.67
CA ALA A 643 -7.26 24.30 -16.27
C ALA A 643 -6.35 25.38 -15.64
N PRO A 644 -6.90 26.50 -15.13
CA PRO A 644 -6.12 27.63 -14.61
C PRO A 644 -5.37 27.31 -13.30
N ASP A 645 -5.78 26.25 -12.61
CA ASP A 645 -5.25 25.76 -11.34
C ASP A 645 -4.41 24.47 -11.46
N ALA A 646 -4.20 23.99 -12.68
CA ALA A 646 -3.38 22.81 -12.96
C ALA A 646 -1.98 22.93 -12.32
N ASN A 647 -1.56 21.88 -11.63
CA ASN A 647 -0.32 21.83 -10.85
C ASN A 647 0.63 20.73 -11.35
N GLU A 648 0.06 19.61 -11.77
CA GLU A 648 0.75 18.41 -12.20
C GLU A 648 -0.01 17.79 -13.38
N VAL A 649 0.70 17.18 -14.33
CA VAL A 649 0.14 16.29 -15.34
C VAL A 649 0.65 14.89 -15.04
N ARG A 650 -0.27 13.93 -14.91
CA ARG A 650 0.06 12.52 -14.79
C ARG A 650 -0.05 11.85 -16.16
N HIS A 651 0.92 11.01 -16.48
CA HIS A 651 0.92 10.21 -17.70
C HIS A 651 1.32 8.75 -17.42
N ARG A 652 0.88 7.83 -18.27
CA ARG A 652 1.36 6.45 -18.32
C ARG A 652 1.34 5.93 -19.76
N LEU A 653 2.11 4.87 -20.02
CA LEU A 653 2.24 4.20 -21.31
C LEU A 653 1.67 2.78 -21.20
N ASP A 654 0.88 2.38 -22.19
CA ASP A 654 0.33 1.02 -22.38
C ASP A 654 -0.29 0.39 -21.10
N PRO A 655 -1.25 1.06 -20.43
CA PRO A 655 -1.93 0.47 -19.30
C PRO A 655 -2.91 -0.63 -19.74
N TYR A 656 -3.16 -1.58 -18.85
CA TYR A 656 -4.15 -2.64 -19.02
C TYR A 656 -5.45 -2.31 -18.27
N SER A 657 -6.60 -2.84 -18.69
CA SER A 657 -7.88 -2.51 -18.02
C SER A 657 -8.04 -3.17 -16.65
N ASP A 658 -7.22 -4.17 -16.34
CA ASP A 658 -7.13 -4.81 -15.01
C ASP A 658 -5.98 -4.25 -14.15
N ASP A 659 -5.24 -3.25 -14.64
CA ASP A 659 -4.28 -2.53 -13.81
C ASP A 659 -5.01 -1.75 -12.71
N ALA A 660 -4.41 -1.69 -11.51
CA ALA A 660 -4.91 -0.84 -10.44
C ALA A 660 -4.96 0.64 -10.90
N ASP A 661 -5.91 1.41 -10.37
CA ASP A 661 -6.14 2.82 -10.74
C ASP A 661 -4.88 3.72 -10.61
N ASP A 662 -3.95 3.33 -9.73
CA ASP A 662 -2.69 4.02 -9.45
C ASP A 662 -1.46 3.42 -10.18
N ALA A 663 -1.62 2.33 -10.92
CA ALA A 663 -0.53 1.66 -11.61
C ALA A 663 0.03 2.48 -12.79
N GLY A 664 1.37 2.53 -12.87
CA GLY A 664 2.12 3.06 -14.01
C GLY A 664 2.14 4.58 -14.17
N TRP A 665 1.49 5.34 -13.28
CA TRP A 665 1.43 6.80 -13.39
C TRP A 665 2.75 7.47 -13.03
N THR A 666 3.27 8.27 -13.94
CA THR A 666 4.37 9.21 -13.73
C THR A 666 3.84 10.64 -13.75
N THR A 667 4.46 11.54 -12.98
CA THR A 667 3.99 12.92 -12.83
C THR A 667 5.03 13.92 -13.34
N VAL A 668 4.59 14.91 -14.11
CA VAL A 668 5.36 16.10 -14.50
C VAL A 668 4.69 17.36 -13.97
N ARG A 669 5.47 18.39 -13.61
CA ARG A 669 4.94 19.67 -13.13
C ARG A 669 4.48 20.54 -14.30
N THR A 670 3.43 21.31 -14.08
CA THR A 670 3.02 22.36 -15.03
C THR A 670 3.94 23.58 -14.94
N THR A 671 4.10 24.32 -16.04
CA THR A 671 4.97 25.50 -16.17
C THR A 671 4.26 26.81 -15.79
N THR A 672 2.98 26.77 -15.46
CA THR A 672 2.17 27.94 -15.06
C THR A 672 2.60 28.51 -13.70
N LEU A 673 3.40 29.58 -13.72
CA LEU A 673 3.61 30.47 -12.57
C LEU A 673 2.40 31.41 -12.39
N ALA A 674 1.89 31.44 -11.15
CA ALA A 674 0.57 31.88 -10.74
C ALA A 674 0.25 33.40 -10.82
N VAL A 675 0.79 34.20 -11.77
CA VAL A 675 0.59 35.67 -11.71
C VAL A 675 0.24 36.35 -13.05
N SER A 676 0.30 35.69 -14.21
CA SER A 676 -0.10 36.31 -15.48
C SER A 676 -0.98 35.36 -16.28
N GLY A 677 -2.23 35.76 -16.53
CA GLY A 677 -3.32 34.95 -17.12
C GLY A 677 -3.16 34.41 -18.54
N ARG A 678 -1.97 33.92 -18.92
CA ARG A 678 -1.75 32.94 -19.99
C ARG A 678 -0.31 32.42 -19.90
N ALA A 679 -0.10 31.13 -19.62
CA ALA A 679 1.18 30.51 -19.94
C ALA A 679 1.29 30.33 -21.46
N PRO A 680 2.49 30.43 -22.05
CA PRO A 680 2.71 29.92 -23.40
C PRO A 680 2.48 28.40 -23.38
N ALA A 681 1.59 27.91 -24.22
CA ALA A 681 1.44 26.47 -24.44
C ALA A 681 2.78 25.88 -24.92
N PRO A 682 3.16 24.66 -24.48
CA PRO A 682 2.39 23.75 -23.63
C PRO A 682 2.50 24.03 -22.11
N ASP A 683 1.46 23.65 -21.37
CA ASP A 683 1.39 23.76 -19.91
C ASP A 683 2.29 22.74 -19.20
N ALA A 684 2.54 21.60 -19.83
CA ALA A 684 3.53 20.61 -19.40
C ALA A 684 3.98 19.78 -20.61
N SER A 685 5.15 19.17 -20.51
CA SER A 685 5.60 18.16 -21.47
C SER A 685 6.13 16.94 -20.74
N TYR A 686 5.85 15.75 -21.26
CA TYR A 686 6.46 14.51 -20.78
C TYR A 686 7.10 13.75 -21.93
N THR A 687 7.97 12.79 -21.61
CA THR A 687 8.68 11.99 -22.62
C THR A 687 8.34 10.53 -22.41
N ILE A 688 8.00 9.84 -23.50
CA ILE A 688 7.78 8.41 -23.52
C ILE A 688 8.79 7.77 -24.47
N THR A 689 9.29 6.60 -24.09
CA THR A 689 10.18 5.77 -24.91
C THR A 689 9.56 4.39 -25.05
N PRO A 690 8.85 4.11 -26.15
CA PRO A 690 8.27 2.80 -26.41
C PRO A 690 9.37 1.72 -26.45
N ALA A 691 9.15 0.60 -25.77
CA ALA A 691 10.14 -0.48 -25.70
C ALA A 691 10.20 -1.35 -26.96
N ALA A 692 9.16 -1.29 -27.79
CA ALA A 692 9.02 -2.06 -29.03
C ALA A 692 8.40 -1.19 -30.13
N ASP A 693 8.53 -1.61 -31.38
CA ASP A 693 7.76 -1.04 -32.49
C ASP A 693 6.33 -1.59 -32.46
N GLY A 694 5.37 -0.80 -32.93
CA GLY A 694 3.96 -1.18 -32.94
C GLY A 694 3.05 -0.13 -32.33
N ASN A 695 1.81 -0.50 -32.06
CA ASN A 695 0.81 0.43 -31.55
C ASN A 695 0.94 0.58 -30.04
N HIS A 696 0.89 1.82 -29.59
CA HIS A 696 1.01 2.23 -28.20
C HIS A 696 -0.10 3.20 -27.84
N VAL A 697 -0.34 3.35 -26.55
CA VAL A 697 -1.20 4.39 -26.01
C VAL A 697 -0.56 5.07 -24.82
N THR A 698 -0.68 6.38 -24.77
CA THR A 698 -0.43 7.12 -23.55
C THR A 698 -1.72 7.68 -22.98
N GLN A 699 -1.90 7.49 -21.68
CA GLN A 699 -2.99 8.09 -20.93
C GLN A 699 -2.47 9.30 -20.18
N THR A 700 -3.17 10.43 -20.29
CA THR A 700 -2.79 11.70 -19.66
C THR A 700 -3.94 12.27 -18.85
N ARG A 701 -3.67 12.80 -17.66
CA ARG A 701 -4.67 13.51 -16.85
C ARG A 701 -4.06 14.66 -16.05
N THR A 702 -4.87 15.69 -15.78
CA THR A 702 -4.47 16.87 -15.02
C THR A 702 -4.71 16.65 -13.52
N VAL A 703 -3.84 17.20 -12.68
CA VAL A 703 -3.99 17.25 -11.22
C VAL A 703 -3.78 18.68 -10.74
N ASP A 704 -4.69 19.18 -9.91
CA ASP A 704 -4.63 20.54 -9.37
C ASP A 704 -3.73 20.65 -8.12
N ARG A 705 -3.72 21.83 -7.49
CA ARG A 705 -2.92 22.10 -6.29
C ARG A 705 -3.43 21.36 -5.05
N ALA A 706 -4.74 21.16 -4.92
CA ALA A 706 -5.36 20.38 -3.86
C ALA A 706 -5.19 18.87 -4.06
N GLY A 707 -4.72 18.44 -5.23
CA GLY A 707 -4.52 17.03 -5.55
C GLY A 707 -5.78 16.35 -6.08
N ASN A 708 -6.81 17.09 -6.50
CA ASN A 708 -7.91 16.49 -7.23
C ASN A 708 -7.42 16.04 -8.60
N VAL A 709 -7.88 14.87 -9.02
CA VAL A 709 -7.41 14.19 -10.23
C VAL A 709 -8.51 14.26 -11.27
N GLY A 710 -8.20 14.88 -12.41
CA GLY A 710 -9.13 15.01 -13.54
C GLY A 710 -9.30 13.73 -14.36
N PRO A 711 -10.24 13.72 -15.32
CA PRO A 711 -10.45 12.62 -16.27
C PRO A 711 -9.20 12.30 -17.11
N ILE A 712 -9.17 11.07 -17.63
CA ILE A 712 -8.10 10.55 -18.50
C ILE A 712 -8.38 10.92 -19.96
N LYS A 713 -7.32 11.36 -20.65
CA LYS A 713 -7.25 11.49 -22.11
C LYS A 713 -6.35 10.39 -22.69
N ASP A 714 -6.91 9.56 -23.56
CA ASP A 714 -6.17 8.54 -24.30
C ASP A 714 -5.56 9.16 -25.57
N TYR A 715 -4.28 8.85 -25.85
CA TYR A 715 -3.57 9.26 -27.06
C TYR A 715 -2.87 8.05 -27.66
N GLY A 716 -3.44 7.52 -28.75
CA GLY A 716 -2.89 6.38 -29.48
C GLY A 716 -1.81 6.79 -30.48
N PHE A 717 -0.79 5.97 -30.71
CA PHE A 717 0.24 6.21 -31.73
C PHE A 717 0.93 4.91 -32.16
N THR A 718 1.64 4.93 -33.28
CA THR A 718 2.44 3.80 -33.75
C THR A 718 3.93 4.13 -33.68
N ALA A 719 4.70 3.38 -32.91
CA ALA A 719 6.15 3.46 -32.87
C ALA A 719 6.75 2.72 -34.07
N GLY A 720 7.55 3.45 -34.85
CA GLY A 720 8.18 2.96 -36.07
C GLY A 720 7.31 3.21 -37.32
N ASN A 721 7.95 3.58 -38.43
CA ASN A 721 7.30 3.61 -39.73
C ASN A 721 7.48 2.25 -40.40
N ARG A 722 6.39 1.51 -40.58
CA ARG A 722 6.44 0.25 -41.33
C ARG A 722 6.50 0.56 -42.82
N ASP A 723 7.25 -0.26 -43.56
CA ASP A 723 7.60 -0.03 -44.96
C ASP A 723 6.35 0.14 -45.83
N TYR A 724 6.32 1.16 -46.70
CA TYR A 724 5.28 1.34 -47.72
C TYR A 724 5.55 0.49 -48.99
N ASN A 725 6.79 0.00 -49.16
CA ASN A 725 7.22 -0.84 -50.28
C ASN A 725 7.18 -2.33 -49.90
N ARG A 726 5.98 -2.84 -49.63
CA ARG A 726 5.76 -4.19 -49.09
C ARG A 726 5.74 -5.25 -50.20
N PRO A 727 6.25 -6.47 -49.96
CA PRO A 727 6.16 -7.57 -50.91
C PRO A 727 4.73 -8.10 -51.13
N GLN A 728 3.82 -7.79 -50.20
CA GLN A 728 2.40 -8.12 -50.26
C GLN A 728 1.62 -6.83 -50.01
N LYS A 729 0.66 -6.50 -50.88
CA LYS A 729 -0.12 -5.26 -50.86
C LYS A 729 -1.59 -5.53 -51.17
N ILE A 730 -2.49 -4.79 -50.53
CA ILE A 730 -3.92 -4.75 -50.85
C ILE A 730 -4.27 -3.35 -51.34
N ASP A 731 -4.90 -3.26 -52.51
CA ASP A 731 -5.33 -2.01 -53.10
C ASP A 731 -6.55 -2.24 -54.01
N ILE A 732 -7.74 -2.10 -53.43
CA ILE A 732 -9.00 -2.26 -54.17
C ILE A 732 -9.64 -0.89 -54.29
N THR A 733 -9.67 -0.33 -55.49
CA THR A 733 -10.45 0.89 -55.75
C THR A 733 -11.94 0.60 -55.58
N LEU A 734 -12.61 1.38 -54.74
CA LEU A 734 -14.03 1.22 -54.40
C LEU A 734 -14.90 2.20 -55.21
N PRO A 735 -16.12 1.78 -55.62
CA PRO A 735 -17.11 2.68 -56.18
C PRO A 735 -17.68 3.61 -55.11
N ALA A 736 -18.35 4.68 -55.53
CA ALA A 736 -19.12 5.52 -54.61
C ALA A 736 -20.30 4.73 -54.01
N ASN A 737 -20.55 4.94 -52.72
CA ASN A 737 -21.63 4.28 -51.99
C ASN A 737 -22.98 4.75 -52.52
N ASP A 738 -23.94 3.82 -52.61
CA ASP A 738 -25.33 4.08 -52.97
C ASP A 738 -26.25 3.73 -51.79
N PRO A 739 -26.39 4.61 -50.77
CA PRO A 739 -27.22 4.33 -49.59
C PRO A 739 -28.70 4.08 -49.91
N GLY A 740 -29.15 4.45 -51.11
CA GLY A 740 -30.52 4.23 -51.60
C GLY A 740 -30.75 2.85 -52.22
N SER A 741 -29.71 2.04 -52.42
CA SER A 741 -29.86 0.70 -52.99
C SER A 741 -30.64 -0.22 -52.03
N GLN A 742 -31.48 -1.06 -52.61
CA GLN A 742 -32.30 -1.98 -51.82
C GLN A 742 -31.46 -3.17 -51.34
N GLN A 743 -31.69 -3.58 -50.09
CA GLN A 743 -31.13 -4.82 -49.54
C GLN A 743 -31.53 -6.01 -50.43
N PRO A 744 -30.58 -6.84 -50.88
CA PRO A 744 -30.91 -8.06 -51.61
C PRO A 744 -31.84 -8.96 -50.80
N ALA A 745 -32.83 -9.56 -51.47
CA ALA A 745 -33.73 -10.50 -50.83
C ALA A 745 -32.94 -11.72 -50.31
N PRO A 746 -33.29 -12.26 -49.12
CA PRO A 746 -32.81 -13.55 -48.66
C PRO A 746 -32.96 -14.60 -49.75
N SER A 747 -31.89 -15.34 -50.02
CA SER A 747 -31.83 -16.27 -51.14
C SER A 747 -31.93 -17.71 -50.62
N ASP A 748 -32.99 -18.41 -51.06
CA ASP A 748 -33.29 -19.82 -50.81
C ASP A 748 -33.52 -20.59 -52.13
N PRO A 749 -32.55 -20.59 -53.07
CA PRO A 749 -32.70 -21.34 -54.30
C PRO A 749 -32.63 -22.84 -54.00
N PRO A 750 -33.26 -23.70 -54.80
CA PRO A 750 -33.08 -25.14 -54.72
C PRO A 750 -31.60 -25.49 -54.88
N LYS A 751 -31.05 -26.27 -53.94
CA LYS A 751 -29.66 -26.71 -53.97
C LYS A 751 -29.56 -28.21 -53.80
N PRO A 752 -28.44 -28.83 -54.24
CA PRO A 752 -28.21 -30.25 -54.10
C PRO A 752 -28.49 -30.79 -52.70
N ALA A 753 -29.42 -31.75 -52.59
CA ALA A 753 -29.78 -32.35 -51.31
C ALA A 753 -28.65 -33.25 -50.76
N TRP A 754 -27.81 -33.81 -51.65
CA TRP A 754 -26.84 -34.87 -51.33
C TRP A 754 -25.64 -34.42 -50.47
N ASP A 755 -25.27 -33.14 -50.44
CA ASP A 755 -24.19 -32.67 -49.55
C ASP A 755 -24.64 -32.68 -48.07
N GLY A 756 -25.92 -32.46 -47.80
CA GLY A 756 -26.52 -32.61 -46.47
C GLY A 756 -26.70 -34.08 -46.03
N TRP A 757 -26.70 -35.03 -46.97
CA TRP A 757 -26.88 -36.47 -46.67
C TRP A 757 -25.66 -37.12 -46.05
N LYS A 758 -24.47 -36.53 -46.21
CA LYS A 758 -23.25 -36.94 -45.50
C LYS A 758 -23.43 -36.92 -43.97
N GLN A 759 -24.43 -36.21 -43.46
CA GLN A 759 -24.76 -36.10 -42.04
C GLN A 759 -25.97 -36.95 -41.59
N GLY A 760 -26.70 -37.65 -42.49
CA GLY A 760 -28.04 -38.20 -42.17
C GLY A 760 -28.44 -39.60 -42.70
N GLY A 761 -27.64 -40.25 -43.55
CA GLY A 761 -27.91 -41.66 -43.92
C GLY A 761 -27.09 -42.13 -45.11
N GLN A 762 -26.31 -43.20 -44.93
CA GLN A 762 -25.59 -43.85 -46.02
C GLN A 762 -26.51 -44.75 -46.85
N ALA A 763 -26.14 -45.03 -48.11
CA ALA A 763 -26.82 -46.04 -48.91
C ALA A 763 -26.94 -47.35 -48.10
N GLY A 764 -28.16 -47.87 -47.98
CA GLY A 764 -28.48 -48.96 -47.08
C GLY A 764 -28.80 -50.23 -47.85
N THR A 765 -28.05 -51.30 -47.58
CA THR A 765 -28.52 -52.66 -47.90
C THR A 765 -29.15 -53.25 -46.64
N PHE A 766 -30.46 -53.42 -46.66
CA PHE A 766 -31.21 -54.04 -45.57
C PHE A 766 -31.37 -55.53 -45.88
N LYS A 767 -30.65 -56.36 -45.13
CA LYS A 767 -30.76 -57.82 -45.20
C LYS A 767 -31.59 -58.29 -44.03
N THR A 768 -32.58 -59.11 -44.31
CA THR A 768 -33.49 -59.65 -43.31
C THR A 768 -33.24 -61.14 -43.31
N GLY A 769 -32.42 -61.59 -42.35
CA GLY A 769 -31.95 -62.97 -42.28
C GLY A 769 -31.11 -63.43 -43.49
N GLU A 770 -31.08 -64.74 -43.72
CA GLU A 770 -30.58 -65.32 -44.97
C GLU A 770 -31.75 -65.41 -45.95
N GLY A 771 -31.79 -64.61 -47.03
CA GLY A 771 -32.62 -64.86 -48.22
C GLY A 771 -33.36 -63.68 -48.88
N THR A 772 -33.95 -62.75 -48.12
CA THR A 772 -34.61 -61.57 -48.70
C THR A 772 -33.74 -60.33 -48.52
N GLN A 773 -33.56 -59.55 -49.59
CA GLN A 773 -32.71 -58.36 -49.58
C GLN A 773 -33.45 -57.18 -50.19
N VAL A 774 -33.51 -56.07 -49.44
CA VAL A 774 -33.94 -54.76 -49.96
C VAL A 774 -32.75 -53.81 -49.94
N THR A 775 -32.47 -53.20 -51.09
CA THR A 775 -31.40 -52.19 -51.21
C THR A 775 -32.02 -50.88 -51.64
N ILE A 776 -31.74 -49.81 -50.89
CA ILE A 776 -32.17 -48.45 -51.24
C ILE A 776 -30.94 -47.55 -51.46
N THR A 777 -30.89 -46.95 -52.63
CA THR A 777 -29.73 -46.16 -53.07
C THR A 777 -30.17 -44.72 -53.37
N PRO A 778 -29.62 -43.72 -52.66
CA PRO A 778 -29.80 -42.30 -52.99
C PRO A 778 -29.36 -41.99 -54.42
N LYS A 779 -30.03 -41.06 -55.09
CA LYS A 779 -29.57 -40.53 -56.39
C LYS A 779 -29.41 -39.02 -56.35
N ASP A 780 -28.43 -38.51 -57.08
CA ASP A 780 -28.29 -37.09 -57.36
C ASP A 780 -29.33 -36.60 -58.38
N GLN A 781 -29.79 -37.49 -59.26
CA GLN A 781 -30.86 -37.25 -60.23
C GLN A 781 -31.57 -38.56 -60.63
N ALA A 782 -32.83 -38.45 -61.08
CA ALA A 782 -33.57 -39.57 -61.61
C ALA A 782 -32.93 -40.14 -62.88
N SER A 783 -33.22 -41.40 -63.23
CA SER A 783 -32.69 -42.01 -64.46
C SER A 783 -33.23 -41.29 -65.71
N GLU A 784 -32.43 -41.24 -66.79
CA GLU A 784 -32.92 -40.68 -68.07
C GLU A 784 -34.15 -41.43 -68.61
N GLU A 785 -34.18 -42.74 -68.38
CA GLU A 785 -35.28 -43.60 -68.77
C GLU A 785 -36.57 -43.22 -68.02
N PHE A 786 -36.47 -43.02 -66.71
CA PHE A 786 -37.57 -42.49 -65.89
C PHE A 786 -37.97 -41.08 -66.31
N THR A 787 -37.01 -40.19 -66.55
CA THR A 787 -37.29 -38.82 -67.00
C THR A 787 -38.14 -38.83 -68.27
N ARG A 788 -37.83 -39.72 -69.22
CA ARG A 788 -38.61 -39.90 -70.47
C ARG A 788 -39.95 -40.59 -70.23
N LYS A 789 -40.02 -41.63 -69.39
CA LYS A 789 -41.25 -42.38 -69.06
C LYS A 789 -42.24 -41.51 -68.27
N ALA A 790 -41.79 -40.80 -67.25
CA ALA A 790 -42.57 -39.87 -66.44
C ALA A 790 -43.15 -38.74 -67.30
N ALA A 791 -42.35 -38.09 -68.15
CA ALA A 791 -42.83 -37.07 -69.09
C ALA A 791 -43.92 -37.61 -70.04
N LYS A 792 -43.81 -38.87 -70.47
CA LYS A 792 -44.79 -39.54 -71.34
C LYS A 792 -46.07 -39.94 -70.60
N GLN A 793 -45.97 -40.48 -69.39
CA GLN A 793 -47.10 -40.90 -68.56
C GLN A 793 -47.91 -39.70 -68.03
N LEU A 794 -47.26 -38.55 -67.80
CA LEU A 794 -47.93 -37.32 -67.33
C LEU A 794 -48.71 -36.58 -68.44
N GLY A 795 -48.33 -36.76 -69.72
CA GLY A 795 -49.18 -36.35 -70.86
C GLY A 795 -50.53 -37.10 -70.94
N THR A 796 -50.68 -38.18 -70.17
CA THR A 796 -51.87 -39.05 -70.11
C THR A 796 -52.53 -39.10 -68.73
N ARG A 797 -52.16 -38.21 -67.79
CA ARG A 797 -52.60 -38.25 -66.38
C ARG A 797 -54.13 -38.23 -66.25
N ALA A 798 -54.69 -39.19 -65.51
CA ALA A 798 -56.10 -39.16 -65.13
C ALA A 798 -56.35 -38.03 -64.10
N PRO A 799 -57.53 -37.38 -64.05
CA PRO A 799 -57.86 -36.32 -63.09
C PRO A 799 -57.80 -36.72 -61.59
N SER A 800 -57.49 -37.97 -61.28
CA SER A 800 -57.63 -38.61 -59.98
C SER A 800 -56.32 -38.96 -59.26
N TYR A 801 -55.14 -38.73 -59.85
CA TYR A 801 -53.85 -38.92 -59.14
C TYR A 801 -53.60 -37.78 -58.13
N PRO A 802 -53.16 -38.06 -56.89
CA PRO A 802 -52.75 -37.04 -55.93
C PRO A 802 -51.66 -36.13 -56.52
N ASP A 803 -51.78 -34.83 -56.29
CA ASP A 803 -50.78 -33.86 -56.72
C ASP A 803 -49.50 -33.93 -55.87
N PRO A 804 -48.32 -33.69 -56.47
CA PRO A 804 -47.08 -33.53 -55.72
C PRO A 804 -47.23 -32.39 -54.69
N VAL A 805 -46.63 -32.56 -53.52
CA VAL A 805 -46.74 -31.58 -52.42
C VAL A 805 -45.91 -30.32 -52.70
N VAL A 806 -44.81 -30.47 -53.44
CA VAL A 806 -44.05 -29.35 -53.98
C VAL A 806 -44.61 -29.01 -55.36
N LYS A 807 -44.99 -27.74 -55.58
CA LYS A 807 -45.64 -27.26 -56.82
C LYS A 807 -44.71 -26.48 -57.74
N ASP A 808 -43.51 -26.16 -57.26
CA ASP A 808 -42.54 -25.39 -58.03
C ASP A 808 -41.88 -26.25 -59.12
N ALA A 809 -41.54 -25.59 -60.24
CA ALA A 809 -41.05 -26.22 -61.46
C ALA A 809 -39.76 -27.05 -61.24
N TRP A 810 -38.94 -26.71 -60.24
CA TRP A 810 -37.68 -27.41 -59.94
C TRP A 810 -37.88 -28.79 -59.29
N CYS A 811 -39.12 -29.18 -58.98
CA CYS A 811 -39.43 -30.45 -58.31
C CYS A 811 -40.65 -31.16 -58.91
N GLN A 812 -41.15 -30.71 -60.07
CA GLN A 812 -42.31 -31.34 -60.67
C GLN A 812 -41.95 -32.71 -61.28
N PRO A 813 -42.62 -33.81 -60.88
CA PRO A 813 -42.40 -35.13 -61.49
C PRO A 813 -42.69 -35.17 -63.00
N SER A 814 -43.46 -34.21 -63.52
CA SER A 814 -43.82 -34.09 -64.94
C SER A 814 -42.81 -33.36 -65.81
N LEU A 815 -41.82 -32.71 -65.20
CA LEU A 815 -40.81 -31.92 -65.91
C LEU A 815 -39.48 -32.70 -65.97
N TYR A 816 -38.59 -32.29 -66.89
CA TYR A 816 -37.27 -32.88 -67.10
C TYR A 816 -36.15 -31.89 -66.73
N GLY A 817 -34.89 -32.35 -66.69
CA GLY A 817 -33.74 -31.50 -66.37
C GLY A 817 -33.59 -31.25 -64.86
N GLU A 818 -33.51 -29.97 -64.44
CA GLU A 818 -33.37 -29.61 -63.02
C GLU A 818 -34.49 -30.19 -62.13
N ALA A 819 -35.69 -30.38 -62.69
CA ALA A 819 -36.84 -30.96 -61.99
C ALA A 819 -36.64 -32.41 -61.53
N GLN A 820 -35.66 -33.10 -62.10
CA GLN A 820 -35.33 -34.49 -61.84
C GLN A 820 -34.04 -34.64 -61.04
N LYS A 821 -33.57 -33.56 -60.40
CA LYS A 821 -32.42 -33.60 -59.50
C LYS A 821 -32.85 -33.64 -58.05
N SER A 822 -32.10 -34.36 -57.23
CA SER A 822 -32.28 -34.37 -55.78
C SER A 822 -31.88 -33.00 -55.22
N LEU A 823 -32.88 -32.16 -54.97
CA LEU A 823 -32.72 -30.76 -54.56
C LEU A 823 -33.55 -30.48 -53.30
N MET A 824 -33.13 -29.47 -52.55
CA MET A 824 -33.89 -28.95 -51.40
C MET A 824 -33.75 -27.44 -51.28
N THR A 825 -34.77 -26.84 -50.67
CA THR A 825 -34.82 -25.47 -50.14
C THR A 825 -34.93 -25.55 -48.61
N ARG A 826 -35.16 -24.42 -47.95
CA ARG A 826 -35.35 -24.38 -46.50
C ARG A 826 -36.63 -25.08 -46.03
N THR A 827 -37.63 -25.28 -46.91
CA THR A 827 -38.94 -25.87 -46.53
C THR A 827 -39.40 -27.02 -47.43
N GLU A 828 -38.69 -27.30 -48.52
CA GLU A 828 -39.09 -28.30 -49.50
C GLU A 828 -37.90 -29.16 -49.90
N ALA A 829 -38.11 -30.48 -50.04
CA ALA A 829 -37.10 -31.41 -50.50
C ALA A 829 -37.70 -32.39 -51.50
N CYS A 830 -36.93 -32.67 -52.55
CA CYS A 830 -37.32 -33.54 -53.64
C CYS A 830 -36.15 -34.45 -53.92
N VAL A 831 -36.32 -35.74 -53.62
CA VAL A 831 -35.21 -36.67 -53.53
C VAL A 831 -35.56 -37.99 -54.20
N PHE A 832 -34.58 -38.58 -54.85
CA PHE A 832 -34.74 -39.77 -55.67
C PHE A 832 -33.97 -40.95 -55.11
N TYR A 833 -34.57 -42.14 -55.22
CA TYR A 833 -33.99 -43.39 -54.77
C TYR A 833 -34.19 -44.51 -55.79
N ASP A 834 -33.19 -45.38 -55.93
CA ASP A 834 -33.39 -46.71 -56.52
C ASP A 834 -33.68 -47.72 -55.40
N LEU A 835 -34.74 -48.49 -55.55
CA LEU A 835 -35.16 -49.55 -54.63
C LEU A 835 -35.05 -50.90 -55.33
N SER A 836 -34.27 -51.83 -54.79
CA SER A 836 -34.14 -53.20 -55.30
C SER A 836 -34.67 -54.19 -54.27
N PHE A 837 -35.70 -54.95 -54.63
CA PHE A 837 -36.25 -56.07 -53.88
C PHE A 837 -35.79 -57.39 -54.48
N VAL A 838 -35.23 -58.25 -53.65
CA VAL A 838 -34.72 -59.56 -54.06
C VAL A 838 -35.27 -60.63 -53.12
N ALA A 839 -35.94 -61.63 -53.68
CA ALA A 839 -36.45 -62.79 -52.95
C ALA A 839 -35.67 -64.05 -53.35
N GLU A 840 -35.25 -64.83 -52.36
CA GLU A 840 -34.48 -66.08 -52.54
C GLU A 840 -35.13 -67.25 -51.78
N SER A 841 -35.26 -68.41 -52.43
CA SER A 841 -35.88 -69.59 -51.81
C SER A 841 -34.92 -70.33 -50.85
N LYS A 842 -35.46 -71.14 -49.93
CA LYS A 842 -34.66 -71.97 -49.01
C LYS A 842 -33.86 -73.02 -49.80
N LEU A 843 -32.68 -73.39 -49.29
CA LEU A 843 -31.95 -74.56 -49.78
C LEU A 843 -32.63 -75.82 -49.21
N GLN A 844 -33.22 -76.63 -50.08
CA GLN A 844 -33.88 -77.90 -49.72
C GLN A 844 -33.31 -79.03 -50.57
N ASP A 845 -33.23 -80.25 -50.02
CA ASP A 845 -32.68 -81.42 -50.74
C ASP A 845 -33.47 -81.68 -52.03
N GLY A 846 -32.78 -81.61 -53.18
CA GLY A 846 -33.38 -81.79 -54.50
C GLY A 846 -34.07 -80.55 -55.09
N VAL A 847 -33.92 -79.37 -54.48
CA VAL A 847 -34.45 -78.09 -54.99
C VAL A 847 -33.30 -77.13 -55.31
N VAL A 848 -33.27 -76.57 -56.52
CA VAL A 848 -32.30 -75.50 -56.88
C VAL A 848 -32.83 -74.18 -56.32
N PRO A 849 -32.08 -73.46 -55.46
CA PRO A 849 -32.50 -72.15 -54.99
C PRO A 849 -32.72 -71.19 -56.15
N VAL A 850 -33.88 -70.52 -56.17
CA VAL A 850 -34.21 -69.50 -57.16
C VAL A 850 -34.10 -68.12 -56.53
N LYS A 851 -33.71 -67.15 -57.36
CA LYS A 851 -33.56 -65.75 -56.97
C LYS A 851 -34.28 -64.86 -57.97
N TYR A 852 -35.29 -64.15 -57.50
CA TYR A 852 -35.98 -63.14 -58.28
C TYR A 852 -35.67 -61.74 -57.74
N ARG A 853 -35.78 -60.75 -58.61
CA ARG A 853 -35.46 -59.36 -58.38
C ARG A 853 -36.52 -58.49 -59.05
N ALA A 854 -36.98 -57.50 -58.31
CA ALA A 854 -37.68 -56.35 -58.83
C ALA A 854 -36.95 -55.06 -58.44
N ASN A 855 -36.82 -54.11 -59.36
CA ASN A 855 -36.26 -52.80 -59.10
C ASN A 855 -37.32 -51.73 -59.36
N PHE A 856 -37.31 -50.71 -58.52
CA PHE A 856 -38.19 -49.56 -58.60
C PHE A 856 -37.38 -48.28 -58.50
N GLU A 857 -37.85 -47.24 -59.16
CA GLU A 857 -37.40 -45.87 -58.94
C GLU A 857 -38.45 -45.15 -58.11
N VAL A 858 -38.00 -44.52 -57.01
CA VAL A 858 -38.85 -43.86 -56.03
C VAL A 858 -38.53 -42.37 -55.99
N HIS A 859 -39.53 -41.54 -56.27
CA HIS A 859 -39.47 -40.10 -56.06
C HIS A 859 -40.18 -39.79 -54.75
N PHE A 860 -39.49 -39.16 -53.81
CA PHE A 860 -40.02 -38.77 -52.51
C PHE A 860 -39.90 -37.26 -52.31
N GLN A 861 -41.00 -36.64 -51.90
CA GLN A 861 -41.07 -35.22 -51.60
C GLN A 861 -41.44 -35.00 -50.14
N VAL A 862 -40.82 -33.99 -49.53
CA VAL A 862 -41.17 -33.50 -48.19
C VAL A 862 -41.40 -31.99 -48.30
N LYS A 863 -42.51 -31.53 -47.71
CA LYS A 863 -42.84 -30.11 -47.62
C LYS A 863 -43.23 -29.75 -46.19
N THR A 864 -42.54 -28.77 -45.62
CA THR A 864 -42.80 -28.24 -44.28
C THR A 864 -43.49 -26.88 -44.35
N ASP A 865 -44.14 -26.49 -43.27
CA ASP A 865 -44.70 -25.15 -43.09
C ASP A 865 -43.80 -24.31 -42.15
N ALA A 866 -43.15 -23.28 -42.68
CA ALA A 866 -42.30 -22.38 -41.90
C ALA A 866 -43.07 -21.58 -40.84
N HIS A 867 -44.40 -21.59 -40.87
CA HIS A 867 -45.27 -20.90 -39.91
C HIS A 867 -46.43 -21.77 -39.42
N GLY A 868 -46.24 -23.09 -39.43
CA GLY A 868 -47.26 -24.04 -39.02
C GLY A 868 -46.69 -25.37 -38.55
N ASP A 869 -47.59 -26.33 -38.33
CA ASP A 869 -47.28 -27.67 -37.83
C ASP A 869 -47.28 -28.75 -38.92
N ALA A 870 -47.63 -28.40 -40.16
CA ALA A 870 -47.82 -29.35 -41.24
C ALA A 870 -46.49 -29.84 -41.84
N ILE A 871 -46.39 -31.17 -41.97
CA ILE A 871 -45.28 -31.85 -42.64
C ILE A 871 -45.89 -32.82 -43.65
N LYS A 872 -45.89 -32.46 -44.92
CA LYS A 872 -46.52 -33.24 -45.98
C LYS A 872 -45.48 -34.07 -46.72
N THR A 873 -45.82 -35.31 -47.00
CA THR A 873 -44.99 -36.19 -47.82
C THR A 873 -45.76 -36.70 -49.02
N TRP A 874 -45.04 -36.87 -50.12
CA TRP A 874 -45.57 -37.48 -51.34
C TRP A 874 -44.56 -38.47 -51.88
N VAL A 875 -45.04 -39.57 -52.43
CA VAL A 875 -44.20 -40.61 -53.01
C VAL A 875 -44.76 -41.05 -54.35
N GLN A 876 -43.86 -41.36 -55.28
CA GLN A 876 -44.17 -42.03 -56.54
C GLN A 876 -43.22 -43.20 -56.74
N ILE A 877 -43.78 -44.37 -57.02
CA ILE A 877 -43.06 -45.63 -57.18
C ILE A 877 -43.30 -46.14 -58.60
N ASN A 878 -42.23 -46.42 -59.32
CA ASN A 878 -42.30 -46.94 -60.69
C ASN A 878 -41.45 -48.19 -60.83
N PRO A 879 -41.98 -49.28 -61.40
CA PRO A 879 -41.21 -50.48 -61.70
C PRO A 879 -40.24 -50.19 -62.86
N VAL A 880 -38.99 -50.59 -62.66
CA VAL A 880 -37.90 -50.48 -63.66
C VAL A 880 -37.53 -51.85 -64.19
N TYR A 881 -37.62 -52.89 -63.36
CA TYR A 881 -37.25 -54.27 -63.70
C TYR A 881 -38.05 -55.24 -62.83
N ASN A 882 -38.53 -56.37 -63.37
CA ASN A 882 -39.19 -57.40 -62.58
C ASN A 882 -39.07 -58.80 -63.23
N ASN A 883 -38.15 -59.64 -62.76
CA ASN A 883 -37.97 -60.99 -63.32
C ASN A 883 -38.70 -62.09 -62.55
N PHE A 884 -39.61 -61.74 -61.65
CA PHE A 884 -40.50 -62.73 -61.04
C PHE A 884 -41.36 -63.41 -62.13
N PRO A 885 -41.84 -64.65 -61.93
CA PRO A 885 -42.79 -65.30 -62.83
C PRO A 885 -44.08 -64.49 -63.00
N GLY A 886 -44.74 -64.62 -64.17
CA GLY A 886 -46.01 -63.95 -64.49
C GLY A 886 -47.13 -64.28 -63.50
N ASN A 887 -47.30 -63.41 -62.51
CA ASN A 887 -48.24 -63.53 -61.41
C ASN A 887 -48.60 -62.13 -60.94
N ASP A 888 -49.90 -61.83 -60.87
CA ASP A 888 -50.47 -60.51 -60.55
C ASP A 888 -50.03 -59.96 -59.19
N ARG A 889 -49.48 -60.80 -58.30
CA ARG A 889 -49.04 -60.44 -56.95
C ARG A 889 -47.58 -60.85 -56.71
N ALA A 890 -46.73 -60.67 -57.73
CA ALA A 890 -45.32 -61.00 -57.65
C ALA A 890 -44.53 -60.11 -56.69
N VAL A 891 -44.85 -58.82 -56.63
CA VAL A 891 -44.33 -57.90 -55.61
C VAL A 891 -45.49 -57.17 -54.97
N VAL A 892 -45.65 -57.31 -53.66
CA VAL A 892 -46.73 -56.72 -52.86
C VAL A 892 -46.14 -55.80 -51.81
N MET A 893 -46.55 -54.53 -51.78
CA MET A 893 -46.05 -53.52 -50.82
C MET A 893 -47.15 -52.87 -49.97
N GLY A 894 -48.37 -53.41 -49.91
CA GLY A 894 -49.42 -52.87 -49.01
C GLY A 894 -50.86 -53.32 -49.25
N ALA A 895 -51.18 -53.93 -50.40
CA ALA A 895 -52.57 -54.27 -50.75
C ALA A 895 -52.97 -55.68 -50.28
N GLY A 896 -53.90 -55.77 -49.32
CA GLY A 896 -54.60 -57.02 -48.94
C GLY A 896 -53.75 -58.08 -48.22
N ASN A 897 -52.46 -57.80 -47.98
CA ASN A 897 -51.54 -58.69 -47.26
C ASN A 897 -51.11 -58.03 -45.94
N PRO A 898 -51.42 -58.62 -44.77
CA PRO A 898 -51.10 -58.01 -43.47
C PRO A 898 -49.60 -57.93 -43.17
N GLY A 899 -48.75 -58.63 -43.94
CA GLY A 899 -47.30 -58.58 -43.84
C GLY A 899 -46.62 -57.55 -44.76
N ALA A 900 -47.37 -56.91 -45.67
CA ALA A 900 -46.83 -55.97 -46.64
C ALA A 900 -47.24 -54.53 -46.31
N PHE A 901 -46.30 -53.58 -46.39
CA PHE A 901 -46.62 -52.16 -46.22
C PHE A 901 -45.58 -51.24 -46.88
N PHE A 902 -45.97 -49.99 -47.10
CA PHE A 902 -45.12 -48.90 -47.57
C PHE A 902 -45.71 -47.61 -47.01
N ASP A 903 -45.06 -47.02 -46.01
CA ASP A 903 -45.62 -45.93 -45.22
C ASP A 903 -44.64 -44.79 -45.02
N SER A 904 -45.19 -43.62 -44.74
CA SER A 904 -44.42 -42.44 -44.37
C SER A 904 -44.14 -42.45 -42.88
N MET A 905 -42.89 -42.20 -42.51
CA MET A 905 -42.42 -42.24 -41.13
C MET A 905 -41.95 -40.86 -40.67
N CYS A 906 -42.21 -40.54 -39.41
CA CYS A 906 -41.73 -39.38 -38.67
C CYS A 906 -41.32 -39.88 -37.29
N SER A 907 -40.01 -40.10 -37.07
CA SER A 907 -39.52 -40.79 -35.86
C SER A 907 -39.07 -39.81 -34.79
N SER A 908 -40.03 -39.28 -34.04
CA SER A 908 -39.82 -38.46 -32.86
C SER A 908 -41.11 -38.37 -32.04
N ASP A 909 -40.98 -38.20 -30.72
CA ASP A 909 -42.04 -37.74 -29.82
C ASP A 909 -42.56 -36.32 -30.14
N GLY A 910 -42.01 -35.63 -31.14
CA GLY A 910 -42.57 -34.42 -31.75
C GLY A 910 -43.59 -34.67 -32.86
N CYS A 911 -43.63 -35.87 -33.42
CA CYS A 911 -44.56 -36.24 -34.49
C CYS A 911 -45.94 -36.61 -33.91
N ASN A 912 -47.01 -36.31 -34.66
CA ASN A 912 -48.45 -36.53 -34.40
C ASN A 912 -48.89 -37.11 -33.04
N SER A 913 -49.76 -36.34 -32.37
CA SER A 913 -50.54 -36.69 -31.19
C SER A 913 -51.92 -37.25 -31.58
N GLY A 914 -52.05 -38.56 -31.77
CA GLY A 914 -53.35 -39.18 -32.04
C GLY A 914 -53.29 -40.66 -32.42
N GLY A 915 -53.39 -41.55 -31.43
CA GLY A 915 -53.84 -42.94 -31.62
C GLY A 915 -52.81 -43.94 -32.16
N ASP A 916 -52.09 -43.63 -33.23
CA ASP A 916 -51.12 -44.54 -33.85
C ASP A 916 -49.77 -43.85 -34.19
N SER A 917 -48.72 -44.51 -33.72
CA SER A 917 -47.30 -44.15 -33.53
C SER A 917 -46.53 -43.79 -34.81
N GLU A 918 -45.82 -42.64 -34.87
CA GLU A 918 -44.67 -42.32 -35.77
C GLU A 918 -44.80 -42.65 -37.29
N ARG A 919 -45.91 -43.21 -37.74
CA ARG A 919 -46.15 -43.90 -39.01
C ARG A 919 -47.49 -43.40 -39.54
N GLN A 920 -47.50 -42.99 -40.78
CA GLN A 920 -48.69 -42.59 -41.51
C GLN A 920 -48.76 -43.40 -42.78
N ASN A 921 -49.88 -44.09 -42.97
CA ASN A 921 -50.11 -44.82 -44.21
C ASN A 921 -50.23 -43.81 -45.34
N PHE A 922 -49.51 -44.04 -46.44
CA PHE A 922 -49.75 -43.26 -47.64
C PHE A 922 -51.13 -43.58 -48.19
N ASP A 923 -51.89 -42.53 -48.51
CA ASP A 923 -53.11 -42.66 -49.31
C ASP A 923 -52.71 -42.84 -50.77
N PHE A 924 -52.59 -44.11 -51.19
CA PHE A 924 -52.12 -44.47 -52.52
C PHE A 924 -53.24 -44.43 -53.56
N TYR A 925 -52.89 -43.86 -54.71
CA TYR A 925 -53.59 -44.05 -55.97
C TYR A 925 -52.74 -44.92 -56.90
N GLY A 926 -53.36 -45.98 -57.42
CA GLY A 926 -52.65 -47.15 -57.98
C GLY A 926 -52.54 -48.26 -56.94
N ASP A 927 -52.58 -49.52 -57.38
CA ASP A 927 -52.35 -50.66 -56.50
C ASP A 927 -50.87 -50.80 -56.13
N LEU A 928 -50.59 -51.39 -54.98
CA LEU A 928 -49.22 -51.67 -54.53
C LEU A 928 -48.84 -53.14 -54.81
N THR A 929 -49.28 -53.62 -55.97
CA THR A 929 -49.12 -55.01 -56.41
C THR A 929 -48.68 -55.01 -57.86
N TRP A 930 -47.48 -55.52 -58.14
CA TRP A 930 -46.94 -55.56 -59.50
C TRP A 930 -46.90 -56.98 -60.04
N GLU A 931 -47.39 -57.16 -61.27
CA GLU A 931 -47.29 -58.43 -62.00
C GLU A 931 -45.82 -58.76 -62.29
N GLY A 932 -45.45 -60.02 -62.09
CA GLY A 932 -44.15 -60.53 -62.52
C GLY A 932 -44.04 -60.65 -64.04
N GLY A 933 -42.82 -60.80 -64.53
CA GLY A 933 -42.53 -61.08 -65.92
C GLY A 933 -41.88 -59.91 -66.64
N MET A 934 -41.22 -60.25 -67.75
CA MET A 934 -40.49 -59.29 -68.58
C MET A 934 -41.01 -59.32 -70.02
N SER A 935 -41.22 -58.14 -70.60
CA SER A 935 -41.43 -57.93 -72.02
C SER A 935 -40.16 -57.31 -72.61
N GLY A 936 -39.25 -58.17 -73.08
CA GLY A 936 -37.89 -57.73 -73.43
C GLY A 936 -37.11 -57.31 -72.19
N ASN A 937 -36.68 -56.05 -72.13
CA ASN A 937 -35.98 -55.46 -70.98
C ASN A 937 -36.90 -54.67 -70.04
N ASP A 938 -38.19 -54.55 -70.37
CA ASP A 938 -39.17 -53.84 -69.54
C ASP A 938 -40.01 -54.83 -68.71
N PRO A 939 -40.46 -54.45 -67.50
CA PRO A 939 -41.43 -55.24 -66.75
C PRO A 939 -42.75 -55.33 -67.53
N VAL A 940 -43.44 -56.49 -67.46
CA VAL A 940 -44.77 -56.67 -68.07
C VAL A 940 -45.78 -55.69 -67.48
N ASP A 941 -45.71 -55.50 -66.18
CA ASP A 941 -46.49 -54.49 -65.47
C ASP A 941 -45.65 -53.23 -65.21
N GLY A 942 -46.04 -52.16 -65.89
CA GLY A 942 -45.41 -50.84 -65.83
C GLY A 942 -46.24 -49.78 -65.11
N HIS A 943 -47.27 -50.17 -64.35
CA HIS A 943 -48.13 -49.17 -63.70
C HIS A 943 -47.38 -48.41 -62.60
N MET A 944 -47.77 -47.15 -62.42
CA MET A 944 -47.23 -46.23 -61.42
C MET A 944 -48.15 -46.19 -60.21
N ALA A 945 -47.56 -46.21 -59.02
CA ALA A 945 -48.27 -45.93 -57.77
C ALA A 945 -47.81 -44.57 -57.20
N THR A 946 -48.75 -43.74 -56.76
CA THR A 946 -48.46 -42.44 -56.13
C THR A 946 -49.22 -42.31 -54.83
N GLY A 947 -48.62 -41.79 -53.77
CA GLY A 947 -49.30 -41.63 -52.48
C GLY A 947 -48.94 -40.35 -51.76
N THR A 948 -49.84 -39.89 -50.90
CA THR A 948 -49.62 -38.74 -50.00
C THR A 948 -49.81 -39.14 -48.55
N ALA A 949 -49.01 -38.59 -47.64
CA ALA A 949 -49.21 -38.72 -46.21
C ALA A 949 -48.95 -37.39 -45.51
N ASP A 950 -49.76 -37.10 -44.49
CA ASP A 950 -49.65 -35.87 -43.70
C ASP A 950 -49.18 -36.22 -42.28
N HIS A 951 -47.99 -35.74 -41.94
CA HIS A 951 -47.52 -35.67 -40.56
C HIS A 951 -47.82 -34.29 -39.98
N LYS A 952 -47.93 -34.20 -38.66
CA LYS A 952 -47.92 -32.91 -37.96
C LYS A 952 -46.96 -32.93 -36.80
N TRP A 953 -46.40 -31.76 -36.53
CA TRP A 953 -45.72 -31.49 -35.28
C TRP A 953 -46.75 -31.28 -34.17
N ASN A 954 -46.64 -32.05 -33.09
CA ASN A 954 -47.57 -31.97 -31.96
C ASN A 954 -47.27 -30.79 -31.00
N GLY A 955 -46.31 -29.93 -31.34
CA GLY A 955 -45.86 -28.81 -30.51
C GLY A 955 -44.80 -29.18 -29.46
N ASN A 956 -44.39 -30.43 -29.34
CA ASN A 956 -43.36 -30.87 -28.40
C ASN A 956 -41.97 -30.37 -28.84
N VAL A 957 -41.18 -29.91 -27.89
CA VAL A 957 -39.81 -29.41 -28.07
C VAL A 957 -38.91 -30.12 -27.08
N THR A 958 -37.58 -30.05 -27.25
CA THR A 958 -36.63 -30.74 -26.36
C THR A 958 -36.85 -30.40 -24.88
N LYS A 959 -37.10 -29.12 -24.56
CA LYS A 959 -37.42 -28.64 -23.21
C LYS A 959 -38.27 -27.36 -23.26
N ALA A 960 -39.58 -27.51 -23.06
CA ALA A 960 -40.54 -26.41 -23.21
C ALA A 960 -40.33 -25.22 -22.24
N THR A 961 -39.70 -25.44 -21.09
CA THR A 961 -39.34 -24.38 -20.12
C THR A 961 -37.93 -23.80 -20.33
N GLY A 962 -37.18 -24.35 -21.28
CA GLY A 962 -35.87 -23.83 -21.64
C GLY A 962 -35.97 -22.54 -22.44
N THR A 963 -34.81 -21.95 -22.70
CA THR A 963 -34.71 -20.63 -23.36
C THR A 963 -33.79 -20.65 -24.57
N THR A 964 -32.99 -21.72 -24.72
CA THR A 964 -32.09 -21.87 -25.86
C THR A 964 -32.83 -22.37 -27.10
N ASP A 965 -32.28 -22.13 -28.28
CA ASP A 965 -32.80 -22.65 -29.54
C ASP A 965 -32.88 -24.19 -29.51
N GLY A 966 -31.89 -24.85 -28.91
CA GLY A 966 -31.89 -26.30 -28.72
C GLY A 966 -33.01 -26.79 -27.79
N ASP A 967 -33.33 -26.04 -26.73
CA ASP A 967 -34.46 -26.36 -25.84
C ASP A 967 -35.81 -26.21 -26.56
N LEU A 968 -35.95 -25.12 -27.32
CA LEU A 968 -37.20 -24.70 -27.97
C LEU A 968 -37.42 -25.28 -29.35
N SER A 969 -36.59 -26.24 -29.77
CA SER A 969 -36.72 -26.94 -31.05
C SER A 969 -36.80 -28.46 -30.87
N LYS A 970 -37.26 -29.14 -31.92
CA LYS A 970 -37.30 -30.59 -32.03
C LYS A 970 -36.92 -31.02 -33.44
N SER A 971 -35.88 -31.84 -33.55
CA SER A 971 -35.54 -32.52 -34.80
C SER A 971 -36.38 -33.78 -34.95
N MET A 972 -37.01 -33.92 -36.10
CA MET A 972 -37.94 -34.99 -36.47
C MET A 972 -37.51 -35.56 -37.83
N PRO A 973 -36.80 -36.70 -37.82
CA PRO A 973 -36.43 -37.39 -39.04
C PRO A 973 -37.67 -37.90 -39.79
N VAL A 974 -37.84 -37.46 -41.03
CA VAL A 974 -38.90 -37.87 -41.97
C VAL A 974 -38.32 -38.76 -43.06
N TYR A 975 -38.97 -39.90 -43.30
CA TYR A 975 -38.53 -40.91 -44.25
C TYR A 975 -39.72 -41.77 -44.71
N PHE A 976 -39.48 -42.74 -45.58
CA PHE A 976 -40.46 -43.80 -45.86
C PHE A 976 -39.90 -45.16 -45.48
N SER A 977 -40.77 -46.06 -45.05
CA SER A 977 -40.42 -47.43 -44.67
C SER A 977 -41.35 -48.41 -45.38
N GLY A 978 -40.83 -49.57 -45.75
CA GLY A 978 -41.64 -50.60 -46.37
C GLY A 978 -41.22 -52.01 -45.98
N ARG A 979 -42.07 -52.96 -46.38
CA ARG A 979 -41.86 -54.40 -46.28
C ARG A 979 -42.49 -55.07 -47.50
N PRO A 980 -41.76 -55.21 -48.62
CA PRO A 980 -42.23 -55.95 -49.78
C PRO A 980 -42.30 -57.43 -49.45
N VAL A 981 -43.34 -58.09 -49.96
CA VAL A 981 -43.48 -59.55 -49.94
C VAL A 981 -43.78 -60.03 -51.35
N THR A 982 -43.58 -61.33 -51.58
CA THR A 982 -44.01 -61.99 -52.83
C THR A 982 -45.04 -63.05 -52.51
N GLU A 983 -46.11 -63.13 -53.32
CA GLU A 983 -47.11 -64.20 -53.24
C GLU A 983 -46.93 -65.25 -54.34
N VAL A 984 -45.85 -65.15 -55.13
CA VAL A 984 -45.46 -66.18 -56.09
C VAL A 984 -45.03 -67.42 -55.32
N GLU A 985 -45.63 -68.58 -55.58
CA GLU A 985 -45.14 -69.84 -55.04
C GLU A 985 -43.77 -70.17 -55.64
N PRO A 986 -42.75 -70.55 -54.83
CA PRO A 986 -41.48 -71.01 -55.36
C PRO A 986 -41.70 -72.35 -56.10
N PRO A 987 -40.86 -72.67 -57.11
CA PRO A 987 -41.01 -73.92 -57.87
C PRO A 987 -41.01 -75.16 -56.96
N PRO A 988 -41.82 -76.19 -57.25
CA PRO A 988 -41.83 -77.41 -56.46
C PRO A 988 -40.50 -78.16 -56.57
N GLY A 989 -40.16 -78.92 -55.53
CA GLY A 989 -39.01 -79.81 -55.55
C GLY A 989 -39.19 -81.00 -56.50
N LEU A 990 -38.11 -81.76 -56.73
CA LEU A 990 -38.13 -82.96 -57.57
C LEU A 990 -39.13 -84.04 -57.09
N ASP A 991 -39.52 -84.01 -55.81
CA ASP A 991 -40.52 -84.90 -55.20
C ASP A 991 -41.97 -84.37 -55.26
N GLY A 992 -42.19 -83.22 -55.92
CA GLY A 992 -43.50 -82.58 -56.05
C GLY A 992 -43.96 -81.82 -54.80
N LYS A 993 -43.13 -81.72 -53.74
CA LYS A 993 -43.45 -80.89 -52.56
C LYS A 993 -43.28 -79.41 -52.88
N LYS A 994 -44.10 -78.57 -52.26
CA LYS A 994 -44.02 -77.11 -52.39
C LYS A 994 -42.68 -76.61 -51.84
N GLY A 995 -41.96 -75.81 -52.62
CA GLY A 995 -40.79 -75.09 -52.11
C GLY A 995 -41.19 -74.05 -51.06
N GLU A 996 -40.20 -73.49 -50.36
CA GLU A 996 -40.43 -72.45 -49.35
C GLU A 996 -39.52 -71.23 -49.60
N TRP A 997 -40.07 -70.03 -49.46
CA TRP A 997 -39.29 -68.80 -49.39
C TRP A 997 -38.51 -68.75 -48.07
N ARG A 998 -37.40 -68.01 -48.05
CA ARG A 998 -36.75 -67.65 -46.79
C ARG A 998 -37.58 -66.52 -46.13
N ASP A 999 -38.43 -66.89 -45.19
CA ASP A 999 -39.57 -66.07 -44.69
C ASP A 999 -39.21 -64.87 -43.78
N ASP A 1000 -37.96 -64.41 -43.79
CA ASP A 1000 -37.54 -63.20 -43.08
C ASP A 1000 -37.76 -61.97 -43.96
N TYR A 1001 -39.00 -61.49 -44.05
CA TYR A 1001 -39.28 -60.16 -44.59
C TYR A 1001 -39.15 -59.14 -43.45
N GLY A 1002 -38.05 -58.40 -43.34
CA GLY A 1002 -37.95 -57.31 -42.36
C GLY A 1002 -38.30 -55.96 -42.99
N SER A 1003 -38.60 -54.97 -42.13
CA SER A 1003 -38.82 -53.60 -42.57
C SER A 1003 -37.50 -52.93 -42.95
N TRP A 1004 -37.54 -52.06 -43.95
CA TRP A 1004 -36.42 -51.21 -44.36
C TRP A 1004 -36.81 -49.73 -44.28
N GLU A 1005 -35.83 -48.84 -44.18
CA GLU A 1005 -36.05 -47.39 -44.09
C GLU A 1005 -35.27 -46.68 -45.20
N SER A 1006 -35.84 -45.62 -45.77
CA SER A 1006 -35.06 -44.69 -46.58
C SER A 1006 -34.11 -43.87 -45.71
N PRO A 1007 -33.03 -43.31 -46.29
CA PRO A 1007 -32.30 -42.18 -45.70
C PRO A 1007 -33.26 -41.08 -45.21
N LYS A 1008 -32.88 -40.43 -44.11
CA LYS A 1008 -33.76 -39.54 -43.35
C LYS A 1008 -33.53 -38.08 -43.75
N LEU A 1009 -34.62 -37.38 -44.04
CA LEU A 1009 -34.64 -35.93 -44.14
C LEU A 1009 -34.97 -35.37 -42.76
N ILE A 1010 -34.10 -34.51 -42.21
CA ILE A 1010 -34.33 -33.93 -40.89
C ILE A 1010 -35.28 -32.75 -41.09
N VAL A 1011 -36.44 -32.80 -40.44
CA VAL A 1011 -37.32 -31.64 -40.26
C VAL A 1011 -37.11 -31.14 -38.84
N THR A 1012 -36.82 -29.85 -38.66
CA THR A 1012 -36.75 -29.26 -37.32
C THR A 1012 -37.85 -28.23 -37.17
N CYS A 1013 -38.65 -28.39 -36.11
CA CYS A 1013 -39.69 -27.42 -35.74
C CYS A 1013 -39.31 -26.71 -34.45
N ASP A 1014 -39.66 -25.43 -34.35
CA ASP A 1014 -39.25 -24.58 -33.24
C ASP A 1014 -40.37 -23.67 -32.71
N LYS A 1015 -40.21 -23.23 -31.45
CA LYS A 1015 -41.03 -22.22 -30.77
C LYS A 1015 -40.23 -20.96 -30.45
N VAL A 1016 -39.19 -20.64 -31.24
CA VAL A 1016 -38.34 -19.48 -30.98
C VAL A 1016 -39.14 -18.21 -31.27
N ALA A 1017 -39.48 -17.47 -30.21
CA ALA A 1017 -40.39 -16.34 -30.28
C ALA A 1017 -39.93 -15.23 -31.24
N SER A 1018 -38.62 -15.04 -31.41
CA SER A 1018 -38.09 -14.04 -32.35
C SER A 1018 -38.43 -14.33 -33.81
N TYR A 1019 -38.87 -15.54 -34.15
CA TYR A 1019 -39.26 -15.95 -35.50
C TYR A 1019 -40.77 -15.87 -35.74
N GLY A 1020 -41.53 -15.37 -34.76
CA GLY A 1020 -42.98 -15.24 -34.83
C GLY A 1020 -43.68 -16.56 -34.54
N ALA A 1021 -44.65 -16.93 -35.39
CA ALA A 1021 -45.40 -18.17 -35.22
C ALA A 1021 -44.46 -19.39 -35.23
N PRO A 1022 -44.72 -20.43 -34.42
CA PRO A 1022 -44.00 -21.70 -34.49
C PRO A 1022 -44.03 -22.29 -35.92
N GLY A 1023 -42.98 -23.01 -36.30
CA GLY A 1023 -42.84 -23.48 -37.67
C GLY A 1023 -41.75 -24.53 -37.84
N CYS A 1024 -41.72 -25.13 -39.03
CA CYS A 1024 -40.88 -26.27 -39.38
C CYS A 1024 -40.04 -26.00 -40.64
N VAL A 1025 -38.76 -26.33 -40.59
CA VAL A 1025 -37.79 -26.14 -41.70
C VAL A 1025 -36.88 -27.36 -41.85
N LEU A 1026 -36.13 -27.41 -42.94
CA LEU A 1026 -35.09 -28.39 -43.24
C LEU A 1026 -33.71 -27.82 -42.83
N PRO A 1027 -33.21 -28.09 -41.61
CA PRO A 1027 -31.95 -27.53 -41.10
C PRO A 1027 -30.71 -27.91 -41.91
N GLN A 1028 -30.81 -28.95 -42.73
CA GLN A 1028 -29.74 -29.43 -43.62
C GLN A 1028 -29.46 -28.45 -44.77
N TYR A 1029 -30.37 -27.51 -45.03
CA TYR A 1029 -30.19 -26.46 -46.01
C TYR A 1029 -29.58 -25.20 -45.39
N ALA A 1030 -28.47 -24.73 -45.97
CA ALA A 1030 -27.84 -23.47 -45.62
C ALA A 1030 -28.29 -22.32 -46.57
N PRO A 1031 -29.06 -21.33 -46.08
CA PRO A 1031 -29.50 -20.19 -46.88
C PRO A 1031 -28.38 -19.18 -47.13
N THR A 1032 -28.55 -18.30 -48.11
CA THR A 1032 -27.53 -17.28 -48.46
C THR A 1032 -27.95 -15.89 -48.00
N TYR A 1033 -27.11 -15.27 -47.17
CA TYR A 1033 -27.15 -13.85 -46.86
C TYR A 1033 -26.29 -13.08 -47.86
N ALA A 1034 -26.87 -12.07 -48.51
CA ALA A 1034 -26.16 -11.24 -49.48
C ALA A 1034 -25.98 -9.83 -48.94
N PHE A 1035 -24.77 -9.30 -49.04
CA PHE A 1035 -24.49 -7.91 -48.72
C PHE A 1035 -25.19 -6.98 -49.70
N ASN A 1036 -25.61 -5.81 -49.20
CA ASN A 1036 -25.91 -4.69 -50.08
C ASN A 1036 -24.61 -4.04 -50.55
N THR A 1037 -23.89 -4.73 -51.44
CA THR A 1037 -22.57 -4.35 -51.96
C THR A 1037 -22.54 -2.95 -52.59
N ALA A 1038 -23.66 -2.45 -53.11
CA ALA A 1038 -23.76 -1.10 -53.65
C ALA A 1038 -23.83 -0.02 -52.54
N ALA A 1039 -24.51 -0.30 -51.43
CA ALA A 1039 -24.58 0.62 -50.29
C ALA A 1039 -23.31 0.59 -49.42
N PHE A 1040 -22.66 -0.57 -49.34
CA PHE A 1040 -21.55 -0.85 -48.41
C PHE A 1040 -20.37 -1.55 -49.10
N PRO A 1041 -19.76 -0.94 -50.14
CA PRO A 1041 -18.68 -1.55 -50.88
C PRO A 1041 -17.42 -1.82 -50.03
N GLU A 1042 -17.17 -1.04 -48.98
CA GLU A 1042 -16.02 -1.22 -48.08
C GLU A 1042 -16.14 -2.53 -47.28
N ALA A 1043 -17.31 -2.77 -46.66
CA ALA A 1043 -17.57 -4.00 -45.93
C ALA A 1043 -17.58 -5.22 -46.86
N ALA A 1044 -18.12 -5.06 -48.07
CA ALA A 1044 -18.06 -6.09 -49.11
C ALA A 1044 -16.62 -6.45 -49.52
N ALA A 1045 -15.76 -5.45 -49.72
CA ALA A 1045 -14.35 -5.68 -50.04
C ALA A 1045 -13.61 -6.39 -48.90
N HIS A 1046 -13.90 -6.02 -47.65
CA HIS A 1046 -13.35 -6.69 -46.46
C HIS A 1046 -13.73 -8.17 -46.41
N ALA A 1047 -15.03 -8.48 -46.46
CA ALA A 1047 -15.50 -9.87 -46.42
C ALA A 1047 -15.01 -10.68 -47.65
N TRP A 1048 -15.02 -10.09 -48.85
CA TRP A 1048 -14.56 -10.75 -50.07
C TRP A 1048 -13.07 -11.09 -50.03
N LEU A 1049 -12.22 -10.17 -49.56
CA LEU A 1049 -10.78 -10.40 -49.42
C LEU A 1049 -10.51 -11.62 -48.55
N ILE A 1050 -11.16 -11.69 -47.38
CA ILE A 1050 -10.97 -12.82 -46.47
C ILE A 1050 -11.53 -14.10 -47.09
N GLN A 1051 -12.70 -14.06 -47.72
CA GLN A 1051 -13.27 -15.22 -48.43
C GLN A 1051 -12.37 -15.79 -49.54
N ASN A 1052 -11.66 -14.94 -50.28
CA ASN A 1052 -11.04 -15.38 -51.54
C ASN A 1052 -9.50 -15.40 -51.52
N LYS A 1053 -8.85 -14.79 -50.53
CA LYS A 1053 -7.39 -14.69 -50.47
C LYS A 1053 -6.77 -15.22 -49.17
N SER A 1054 -7.52 -15.26 -48.07
CA SER A 1054 -7.01 -15.75 -46.78
C SER A 1054 -7.02 -17.28 -46.66
N ARG A 1055 -6.51 -17.82 -45.54
CA ARG A 1055 -6.57 -19.27 -45.21
C ARG A 1055 -7.73 -19.65 -44.29
N VAL A 1056 -8.65 -18.73 -44.01
CA VAL A 1056 -9.72 -18.96 -43.02
C VAL A 1056 -10.69 -20.04 -43.52
N LYS A 1057 -11.09 -20.95 -42.63
CA LYS A 1057 -12.02 -22.05 -42.96
C LYS A 1057 -13.43 -21.70 -42.51
N GLY A 1058 -14.43 -22.27 -43.18
CA GLY A 1058 -15.84 -22.14 -42.75
C GLY A 1058 -16.43 -20.74 -42.94
N ILE A 1059 -15.90 -19.93 -43.85
CA ILE A 1059 -16.25 -18.49 -43.99
C ILE A 1059 -17.41 -18.20 -44.94
N GLY A 1060 -18.27 -19.20 -45.21
CA GLY A 1060 -19.51 -19.01 -45.97
C GLY A 1060 -19.30 -18.92 -47.47
N GLN A 1061 -18.14 -19.35 -47.98
CA GLN A 1061 -17.77 -19.30 -49.40
C GLN A 1061 -18.35 -20.46 -50.24
N SER A 1062 -18.67 -21.59 -49.61
CA SER A 1062 -19.20 -22.78 -50.29
C SER A 1062 -19.89 -23.74 -49.32
N TRP A 1063 -20.68 -24.66 -49.86
CA TRP A 1063 -21.44 -25.66 -49.09
C TRP A 1063 -20.61 -26.56 -48.17
N ALA A 1064 -19.35 -26.80 -48.51
CA ALA A 1064 -18.44 -27.55 -47.65
C ALA A 1064 -17.92 -26.73 -46.47
N ALA A 1065 -18.14 -25.42 -46.46
CA ALA A 1065 -17.59 -24.46 -45.50
C ALA A 1065 -18.57 -23.31 -45.19
N PRO A 1066 -19.81 -23.59 -44.72
CA PRO A 1066 -20.76 -22.54 -44.33
C PRO A 1066 -20.28 -21.81 -43.06
N LEU A 1067 -20.72 -20.57 -42.88
CA LEU A 1067 -20.69 -19.91 -41.57
C LEU A 1067 -21.73 -20.57 -40.68
N GLN A 1068 -21.46 -20.68 -39.38
CA GLN A 1068 -22.40 -21.20 -38.41
C GLN A 1068 -22.97 -20.07 -37.58
N TYR A 1069 -24.30 -19.99 -37.55
CA TYR A 1069 -25.01 -18.93 -36.85
C TYR A 1069 -24.82 -19.03 -35.34
N LEU A 1070 -24.43 -17.93 -34.72
CA LEU A 1070 -24.41 -17.75 -33.27
C LEU A 1070 -25.52 -16.75 -32.89
N PRO A 1071 -26.65 -17.20 -32.32
CA PRO A 1071 -27.70 -16.30 -31.85
C PRO A 1071 -27.28 -15.59 -30.54
N PRO A 1072 -28.04 -14.58 -30.09
CA PRO A 1072 -27.78 -13.89 -28.82
C PRO A 1072 -27.61 -14.85 -27.62
N PRO A 1073 -26.86 -14.47 -26.57
CA PRO A 1073 -26.49 -15.35 -25.45
C PRO A 1073 -27.65 -16.11 -24.79
N ALA A 1074 -28.85 -15.53 -24.74
CA ALA A 1074 -30.03 -16.21 -24.19
C ALA A 1074 -30.49 -17.43 -25.02
N ARG A 1075 -30.13 -17.50 -26.30
CA ARG A 1075 -30.59 -18.49 -27.27
C ARG A 1075 -29.54 -19.56 -27.59
N ASN A 1076 -28.25 -19.29 -27.37
CA ASN A 1076 -27.20 -20.26 -27.69
C ASN A 1076 -26.86 -21.18 -26.51
N LYS A 1077 -26.26 -22.34 -26.82
CA LYS A 1077 -25.96 -23.39 -25.84
C LYS A 1077 -24.97 -22.97 -24.75
N THR A 1078 -24.03 -22.09 -25.07
CA THR A 1078 -22.92 -21.73 -24.18
C THR A 1078 -23.19 -20.48 -23.33
N GLY A 1079 -24.28 -19.75 -23.62
CA GLY A 1079 -24.51 -18.43 -23.06
C GLY A 1079 -23.47 -17.40 -23.52
N TYR A 1080 -22.77 -17.66 -24.63
CA TYR A 1080 -21.68 -16.81 -25.09
C TYR A 1080 -22.25 -15.54 -25.74
N ASP A 1081 -21.66 -14.41 -25.36
CA ASP A 1081 -22.02 -13.09 -25.88
C ASP A 1081 -21.08 -12.74 -27.05
N SER A 1082 -21.64 -12.51 -28.23
CA SER A 1082 -20.89 -12.12 -29.42
C SER A 1082 -20.10 -10.83 -29.22
N ASP A 1083 -20.54 -9.94 -28.33
CA ASP A 1083 -19.80 -8.70 -28.04
C ASP A 1083 -18.41 -8.99 -27.46
N LYS A 1084 -18.22 -10.13 -26.78
CA LYS A 1084 -16.89 -10.55 -26.31
C LYS A 1084 -15.92 -10.89 -27.44
N SER A 1085 -16.44 -11.36 -28.58
CA SER A 1085 -15.61 -11.54 -29.77
C SER A 1085 -15.19 -10.19 -30.32
N ARG A 1086 -16.14 -9.28 -30.46
CA ARG A 1086 -15.88 -7.90 -30.89
C ARG A 1086 -14.86 -7.22 -29.98
N ASP A 1087 -14.97 -7.37 -28.67
CA ASP A 1087 -14.01 -6.82 -27.71
C ASP A 1087 -12.60 -7.40 -27.89
N ALA A 1088 -12.46 -8.69 -28.21
CA ALA A 1088 -11.17 -9.33 -28.44
C ALA A 1088 -10.53 -8.95 -29.79
N MET A 1089 -11.36 -8.66 -30.80
CA MET A 1089 -10.88 -8.32 -32.14
C MET A 1089 -10.64 -6.82 -32.30
N CYS A 1090 -11.55 -6.03 -31.73
CA CYS A 1090 -11.60 -4.59 -31.80
C CYS A 1090 -11.18 -3.91 -30.50
N THR A 1091 -10.37 -4.59 -29.67
CA THR A 1091 -9.85 -4.02 -28.43
C THR A 1091 -9.21 -2.67 -28.70
N ARG A 1092 -9.90 -1.61 -28.26
CA ARG A 1092 -9.36 -0.27 -28.13
C ARG A 1092 -8.44 -0.24 -26.90
N TYR A 1093 -7.91 0.91 -26.55
CA TYR A 1093 -6.79 1.16 -25.62
C TYR A 1093 -6.77 0.48 -24.23
N GLN A 1094 -7.75 -0.32 -23.85
CA GLN A 1094 -7.99 -0.80 -22.48
C GLN A 1094 -8.45 -2.28 -22.48
N GLY A 1095 -7.61 -3.20 -22.99
CA GLY A 1095 -7.88 -4.64 -22.88
C GLY A 1095 -7.46 -5.21 -21.52
N ALA A 1096 -8.24 -6.15 -20.98
CA ALA A 1096 -7.88 -6.88 -19.76
C ALA A 1096 -6.83 -7.96 -20.05
N LYS A 1097 -5.93 -8.24 -19.10
CA LYS A 1097 -5.11 -9.46 -19.13
C LYS A 1097 -6.01 -10.68 -18.91
N ASP A 1098 -5.93 -11.69 -19.78
CA ASP A 1098 -6.64 -12.96 -19.54
C ASP A 1098 -5.97 -13.76 -18.40
N GLY A 1099 -6.70 -13.96 -17.30
CA GLY A 1099 -6.24 -14.69 -16.12
C GLY A 1099 -5.98 -16.19 -16.28
N ASN A 1100 -6.40 -16.83 -17.39
CA ASN A 1100 -6.16 -18.25 -17.64
C ASN A 1100 -5.06 -18.54 -18.67
N THR A 1101 -4.68 -17.56 -19.50
CA THR A 1101 -3.70 -17.77 -20.59
C THR A 1101 -2.62 -16.70 -20.70
N GLY A 1102 -2.72 -15.57 -19.99
CA GLY A 1102 -1.82 -14.44 -20.15
C GLY A 1102 -1.97 -13.73 -21.50
N TRP A 1103 -3.16 -13.80 -22.11
CA TRP A 1103 -3.47 -13.15 -23.39
C TRP A 1103 -3.31 -11.62 -23.31
N VAL A 1104 -2.61 -11.07 -24.31
CA VAL A 1104 -2.42 -9.63 -24.54
C VAL A 1104 -2.56 -9.37 -26.04
N PRO A 1105 -3.41 -8.44 -26.50
CA PRO A 1105 -3.31 -7.97 -27.87
C PRO A 1105 -1.93 -7.31 -28.02
N ARG A 1106 -1.01 -7.92 -28.78
CA ARG A 1106 0.29 -7.31 -29.08
C ARG A 1106 0.15 -5.99 -29.85
N LYS A 1107 -1.02 -5.74 -30.46
CA LYS A 1107 -1.34 -4.54 -31.24
C LYS A 1107 -2.82 -4.18 -31.12
N THR A 1108 -3.11 -3.13 -30.35
CA THR A 1108 -4.44 -2.54 -30.21
C THR A 1108 -4.96 -2.00 -31.54
N PHE A 1109 -6.29 -1.90 -31.66
CA PHE A 1109 -6.91 -1.21 -32.78
C PHE A 1109 -6.71 0.30 -32.64
N LEU A 1110 -6.00 0.91 -33.59
CA LEU A 1110 -5.91 2.36 -33.72
C LEU A 1110 -6.85 2.80 -34.84
N PRO A 1111 -7.76 3.76 -34.62
CA PRO A 1111 -8.52 4.38 -35.70
C PRO A 1111 -7.59 4.93 -36.78
N HIS A 1112 -7.78 4.59 -38.06
CA HIS A 1112 -6.95 5.17 -39.11
C HIS A 1112 -7.43 6.59 -39.43
N PRO A 1113 -6.57 7.63 -39.36
CA PRO A 1113 -7.00 9.01 -39.53
C PRO A 1113 -7.50 9.32 -40.95
N MET A 1114 -7.05 8.56 -41.95
CA MET A 1114 -7.53 8.68 -43.35
C MET A 1114 -8.79 7.84 -43.63
N THR A 1115 -9.40 7.19 -42.63
CA THR A 1115 -10.61 6.41 -42.85
C THR A 1115 -11.72 7.30 -43.41
N VAL A 1116 -12.40 6.82 -44.45
CA VAL A 1116 -13.55 7.53 -45.04
C VAL A 1116 -14.74 7.47 -44.09
N LEU A 1117 -15.34 8.63 -43.81
CA LEU A 1117 -16.56 8.80 -43.01
C LEU A 1117 -17.68 9.32 -43.92
N HIS A 1118 -18.90 8.82 -43.76
CA HIS A 1118 -19.98 9.07 -44.73
C HIS A 1118 -21.03 10.10 -44.29
N LYS A 1119 -21.00 10.56 -43.02
CA LYS A 1119 -21.88 11.62 -42.52
C LYS A 1119 -21.30 12.41 -41.34
N PRO A 1120 -21.82 13.62 -41.05
CA PRO A 1120 -21.48 14.34 -39.83
C PRO A 1120 -21.81 13.52 -38.56
N GLY A 1121 -20.84 13.40 -37.65
CA GLY A 1121 -20.97 12.58 -36.44
C GLY A 1121 -20.77 11.08 -36.64
N ASP A 1122 -20.38 10.64 -37.84
CA ASP A 1122 -19.83 9.30 -38.06
C ASP A 1122 -18.44 9.20 -37.43
N GLU A 1123 -18.09 8.01 -36.96
CA GLU A 1123 -16.81 7.74 -36.29
C GLU A 1123 -16.14 6.52 -36.91
N VAL A 1124 -14.82 6.48 -36.81
CA VAL A 1124 -14.04 5.32 -37.25
C VAL A 1124 -14.36 4.13 -36.35
N ASN A 1125 -14.75 3.03 -36.99
CA ASN A 1125 -15.13 1.80 -36.34
C ASN A 1125 -14.18 0.66 -36.76
N CYS A 1126 -14.02 -0.30 -35.85
CA CYS A 1126 -13.32 -1.54 -36.12
C CYS A 1126 -14.32 -2.56 -36.62
N ASP A 1127 -14.08 -3.06 -37.83
CA ASP A 1127 -14.83 -4.15 -38.43
C ASP A 1127 -14.03 -5.45 -38.39
N GLU A 1128 -14.72 -6.57 -38.19
CA GLU A 1128 -14.13 -7.90 -38.08
C GLU A 1128 -14.81 -8.88 -39.03
N PHE A 1129 -14.02 -9.75 -39.65
CA PHE A 1129 -14.55 -10.87 -40.42
C PHE A 1129 -13.69 -12.13 -40.19
N PRO A 1130 -14.26 -13.31 -39.88
CA PRO A 1130 -15.70 -13.60 -39.77
C PRO A 1130 -16.43 -12.83 -38.64
N PHE A 1131 -17.73 -12.59 -38.80
CA PHE A 1131 -18.50 -11.73 -37.91
C PHE A 1131 -18.61 -12.28 -36.48
N ALA A 1132 -18.77 -11.36 -35.51
CA ALA A 1132 -19.03 -11.67 -34.10
C ALA A 1132 -20.17 -12.68 -33.87
N SER A 1133 -21.21 -12.63 -34.71
CA SER A 1133 -22.40 -13.48 -34.65
C SER A 1133 -22.22 -14.84 -35.33
N THR A 1134 -20.99 -15.37 -35.34
CA THR A 1134 -20.67 -16.68 -35.91
C THR A 1134 -19.70 -17.46 -35.03
N TYR A 1135 -19.78 -18.79 -35.06
CA TYR A 1135 -18.79 -19.65 -34.40
C TYR A 1135 -17.41 -19.57 -35.07
N GLN A 1136 -17.32 -19.02 -36.28
CA GLN A 1136 -16.07 -18.76 -36.99
C GLN A 1136 -15.43 -17.44 -36.61
N SER A 1137 -16.06 -16.64 -35.73
CA SER A 1137 -15.45 -15.44 -35.17
C SER A 1137 -14.09 -15.76 -34.55
N ALA A 1138 -13.06 -15.01 -34.93
CA ALA A 1138 -11.72 -15.24 -34.42
C ALA A 1138 -11.53 -14.77 -32.97
N GLY A 1139 -12.40 -13.89 -32.47
CA GLY A 1139 -12.46 -13.51 -31.05
C GLY A 1139 -13.07 -14.59 -30.16
N MET A 1140 -13.77 -15.58 -30.75
CA MET A 1140 -14.40 -16.66 -30.02
C MET A 1140 -13.40 -17.78 -29.71
N LYS A 1141 -13.19 -18.04 -28.42
CA LYS A 1141 -12.29 -19.08 -27.94
C LYS A 1141 -12.78 -20.48 -28.27
N GLN A 1142 -11.86 -21.41 -28.54
CA GLN A 1142 -12.17 -22.83 -28.79
C GLN A 1142 -12.96 -23.48 -27.64
N ILE A 1143 -12.69 -23.08 -26.39
CA ILE A 1143 -13.43 -23.56 -25.20
C ILE A 1143 -14.93 -23.22 -25.25
N ASN A 1144 -15.30 -22.14 -25.94
CA ASN A 1144 -16.69 -21.73 -26.12
C ASN A 1144 -17.30 -22.27 -27.42
N GLY A 1145 -16.56 -23.08 -28.19
CA GLY A 1145 -16.99 -23.61 -29.49
C GLY A 1145 -16.46 -22.85 -30.71
N GLY A 1146 -15.57 -21.87 -30.53
CA GLY A 1146 -14.97 -21.09 -31.63
C GLY A 1146 -14.13 -21.95 -32.59
N GLN A 1147 -14.24 -21.69 -33.89
CA GLN A 1147 -13.62 -22.51 -34.94
C GLN A 1147 -12.36 -21.90 -35.57
N ASN A 1148 -12.20 -20.58 -35.51
CA ASN A 1148 -11.06 -19.87 -36.10
C ASN A 1148 -10.37 -18.95 -35.07
N GLU A 1149 -10.24 -19.40 -33.81
CA GLU A 1149 -9.63 -18.62 -32.73
C GLU A 1149 -8.30 -17.98 -33.18
N ALA A 1150 -8.17 -16.67 -32.94
CA ALA A 1150 -6.94 -15.91 -33.06
C ALA A 1150 -6.30 -15.70 -31.67
N PRO A 1151 -5.20 -16.41 -31.34
CA PRO A 1151 -4.57 -16.32 -30.02
C PRO A 1151 -3.96 -14.95 -29.69
N GLY A 1152 -3.71 -14.07 -30.66
CA GLY A 1152 -3.32 -12.67 -30.46
C GLY A 1152 -4.47 -11.67 -30.66
N GLY A 1153 -5.70 -12.17 -30.83
CA GLY A 1153 -6.88 -11.38 -31.12
C GLY A 1153 -6.83 -10.75 -32.50
N GLY A 1154 -7.41 -9.56 -32.61
CA GLY A 1154 -7.41 -8.85 -33.87
C GLY A 1154 -6.01 -8.53 -34.41
N ALA A 1155 -4.95 -8.57 -33.61
CA ALA A 1155 -3.58 -8.35 -34.06
C ALA A 1155 -3.07 -9.44 -35.02
N ASP A 1156 -3.69 -10.63 -34.98
CA ASP A 1156 -3.36 -11.76 -35.86
C ASP A 1156 -4.18 -11.74 -37.16
N CYS A 1157 -5.00 -10.73 -37.38
CA CYS A 1157 -5.79 -10.58 -38.61
C CYS A 1157 -5.06 -9.80 -39.68
N ILE A 1158 -5.51 -9.99 -40.93
CA ILE A 1158 -5.22 -9.06 -42.02
C ILE A 1158 -5.76 -7.68 -41.63
N GLN A 1159 -4.88 -6.69 -41.56
CA GLN A 1159 -5.22 -5.31 -41.16
C GLN A 1159 -5.49 -4.47 -42.39
N THR A 1160 -6.65 -3.84 -42.46
CA THR A 1160 -7.07 -3.05 -43.62
C THR A 1160 -7.69 -1.73 -43.20
N VAL A 1161 -7.83 -0.83 -44.17
CA VAL A 1161 -8.49 0.46 -43.99
C VAL A 1161 -9.27 0.80 -45.27
N SER A 1162 -10.48 1.30 -45.12
CA SER A 1162 -11.13 2.05 -46.21
C SER A 1162 -10.74 3.52 -46.08
N ALA A 1163 -9.94 4.03 -47.01
CA ALA A 1163 -9.36 5.37 -46.95
C ALA A 1163 -9.53 6.15 -48.26
N THR A 1164 -9.60 7.48 -48.13
CA THR A 1164 -9.50 8.38 -49.27
C THR A 1164 -8.03 8.55 -49.63
N THR A 1165 -7.68 8.32 -50.89
CA THR A 1165 -6.32 8.52 -51.41
C THR A 1165 -6.11 9.97 -51.86
N ASP A 1166 -4.86 10.33 -52.20
CA ASP A 1166 -4.48 11.71 -52.54
C ASP A 1166 -5.23 12.29 -53.75
N ASP A 1167 -5.75 11.45 -54.64
CA ASP A 1167 -6.53 11.87 -55.82
C ASP A 1167 -8.04 12.02 -55.51
N GLY A 1168 -8.45 11.78 -54.27
CA GLY A 1168 -9.82 11.88 -53.78
C GLY A 1168 -10.67 10.62 -54.03
N SER A 1169 -10.11 9.55 -54.60
CA SER A 1169 -10.78 8.27 -54.74
C SER A 1169 -10.78 7.47 -53.43
N VAL A 1170 -11.76 6.59 -53.26
CA VAL A 1170 -11.89 5.74 -52.08
C VAL A 1170 -11.33 4.36 -52.38
N HIS A 1171 -10.44 3.87 -51.52
CA HIS A 1171 -9.77 2.60 -51.68
C HIS A 1171 -9.87 1.76 -50.41
N PHE A 1172 -9.94 0.44 -50.58
CA PHE A 1172 -9.71 -0.54 -49.54
C PHE A 1172 -8.25 -1.00 -49.60
N LEU A 1173 -7.48 -0.63 -48.58
CA LEU A 1173 -6.03 -0.77 -48.53
C LEU A 1173 -5.60 -1.68 -47.38
N ASP A 1174 -4.40 -2.25 -47.46
CA ASP A 1174 -3.74 -2.77 -46.25
C ASP A 1174 -3.33 -1.61 -45.33
N ASP A 1175 -3.59 -1.74 -44.03
CA ASP A 1175 -3.27 -0.69 -43.08
C ASP A 1175 -1.75 -0.66 -42.83
N THR A 1176 -1.12 0.39 -43.34
CA THR A 1176 0.34 0.51 -43.32
C THR A 1176 0.94 0.74 -41.93
N ARG A 1177 0.12 0.96 -40.91
CA ARG A 1177 0.57 1.02 -39.50
C ARG A 1177 0.82 -0.37 -38.92
N TYR A 1178 0.35 -1.43 -39.59
CA TYR A 1178 0.52 -2.83 -39.21
C TYR A 1178 1.46 -3.60 -40.16
N ASP A 1179 1.72 -4.88 -39.86
CA ASP A 1179 2.62 -5.72 -40.66
C ASP A 1179 1.97 -5.96 -42.03
N ALA A 1180 2.80 -6.17 -43.06
CA ALA A 1180 2.30 -6.57 -44.36
C ALA A 1180 1.47 -7.88 -44.22
N PRO A 1181 0.32 -7.99 -44.91
CA PRO A 1181 -0.54 -9.16 -44.80
C PRO A 1181 0.15 -10.39 -45.36
N SER A 1182 0.24 -11.47 -44.58
CA SER A 1182 0.81 -12.74 -45.06
C SER A 1182 -0.18 -13.56 -45.88
N PHE A 1183 -1.48 -13.24 -45.78
CA PHE A 1183 -2.63 -14.00 -46.24
C PHE A 1183 -2.75 -15.40 -45.59
N THR A 1184 -2.05 -15.63 -44.48
CA THR A 1184 -2.16 -16.84 -43.66
C THR A 1184 -2.89 -16.61 -42.34
N GLU A 1185 -3.33 -15.38 -42.10
CA GLU A 1185 -4.10 -14.96 -40.94
C GLU A 1185 -5.46 -15.66 -40.86
N ASN A 1186 -5.97 -15.78 -39.63
CA ASN A 1186 -7.22 -16.48 -39.34
C ASN A 1186 -8.47 -15.57 -39.41
N CYS A 1187 -8.30 -14.30 -39.79
CA CYS A 1187 -9.34 -13.28 -39.79
C CYS A 1187 -8.92 -12.01 -40.53
N GLY A 1188 -9.88 -11.10 -40.72
CA GLY A 1188 -9.67 -9.72 -41.14
C GLY A 1188 -10.13 -8.74 -40.06
N ARG A 1189 -9.36 -7.67 -39.87
CA ARG A 1189 -9.73 -6.50 -39.06
C ARG A 1189 -9.54 -5.22 -39.88
N SER A 1190 -10.53 -4.34 -39.88
CA SER A 1190 -10.52 -3.15 -40.73
C SER A 1190 -10.91 -1.88 -39.99
N SER A 1191 -10.25 -0.77 -40.34
CA SER A 1191 -10.64 0.58 -39.97
C SER A 1191 -11.57 1.16 -41.04
N MET A 1192 -12.86 1.30 -40.73
CA MET A 1192 -13.88 1.78 -41.67
C MET A 1192 -14.93 2.64 -40.97
N SER A 1193 -15.80 3.29 -41.73
CA SER A 1193 -16.94 4.04 -41.19
C SER A 1193 -17.84 3.18 -40.30
N GLY A 1194 -18.30 3.76 -39.18
CA GLY A 1194 -19.28 3.14 -38.31
C GLY A 1194 -20.63 2.90 -38.99
N GLU A 1195 -21.04 3.80 -39.88
CA GLU A 1195 -22.23 3.64 -40.72
C GLU A 1195 -22.13 2.45 -41.68
N VAL A 1196 -20.97 2.26 -42.32
CA VAL A 1196 -20.77 1.14 -43.26
C VAL A 1196 -20.72 -0.20 -42.53
N ASN A 1197 -19.92 -0.28 -41.47
CA ASN A 1197 -19.76 -1.48 -40.64
C ASN A 1197 -21.14 -1.98 -40.14
N GLN A 1198 -21.87 -1.13 -39.43
CA GLN A 1198 -23.17 -1.52 -38.87
C GLN A 1198 -24.23 -1.70 -39.96
N GLY A 1199 -24.21 -0.87 -41.00
CA GLY A 1199 -25.18 -0.89 -42.08
C GLY A 1199 -25.17 -2.21 -42.87
N SER A 1200 -23.99 -2.77 -43.12
CA SER A 1200 -23.81 -4.00 -43.89
C SER A 1200 -24.47 -5.23 -43.25
N MET A 1201 -24.50 -5.31 -41.91
CA MET A 1201 -25.03 -6.44 -41.16
C MET A 1201 -26.38 -6.17 -40.49
N ARG A 1202 -26.89 -4.93 -40.51
CA ARG A 1202 -28.19 -4.56 -39.91
C ARG A 1202 -29.35 -5.47 -40.36
N PRO A 1203 -29.48 -5.88 -41.64
CA PRO A 1203 -30.55 -6.78 -42.09
C PRO A 1203 -30.38 -8.26 -41.70
N PHE A 1204 -29.26 -8.63 -41.05
CA PHE A 1204 -28.96 -10.04 -40.76
C PHE A 1204 -29.98 -10.68 -39.81
N GLY A 1205 -30.48 -9.94 -38.81
CA GLY A 1205 -31.52 -10.44 -37.91
C GLY A 1205 -32.81 -10.82 -38.65
N ASP A 1206 -33.23 -10.00 -39.61
CA ASP A 1206 -34.39 -10.29 -40.46
C ASP A 1206 -34.14 -11.52 -41.36
N PHE A 1207 -32.92 -11.67 -41.88
CA PHE A 1207 -32.52 -12.84 -42.64
C PHE A 1207 -32.59 -14.12 -41.79
N ALA A 1208 -31.97 -14.11 -40.60
CA ALA A 1208 -31.96 -15.24 -39.69
C ALA A 1208 -33.39 -15.63 -39.26
N SER A 1209 -34.26 -14.63 -39.05
CA SER A 1209 -35.67 -14.86 -38.75
C SER A 1209 -36.46 -15.43 -39.92
N LYS A 1210 -36.33 -14.86 -41.12
CA LYS A 1210 -37.05 -15.34 -42.32
C LYS A 1210 -36.65 -16.76 -42.69
N MET A 1211 -35.39 -17.12 -42.48
CA MET A 1211 -34.87 -18.46 -42.75
C MET A 1211 -34.97 -19.42 -41.55
N ARG A 1212 -35.44 -18.92 -40.39
CA ARG A 1212 -35.51 -19.65 -39.12
C ARG A 1212 -34.20 -20.39 -38.78
N LEU A 1213 -33.07 -19.68 -38.81
CA LEU A 1213 -31.75 -20.24 -38.49
C LEU A 1213 -31.63 -20.50 -36.99
N LEU A 1214 -31.29 -21.71 -36.57
CA LEU A 1214 -31.06 -22.05 -35.16
C LEU A 1214 -29.57 -22.04 -34.80
N ASP A 1215 -29.25 -22.02 -33.51
CA ASP A 1215 -27.89 -22.10 -32.99
C ASP A 1215 -27.05 -23.20 -33.66
N GLY A 1216 -25.93 -22.81 -34.28
CA GLY A 1216 -24.98 -23.70 -34.95
C GLY A 1216 -25.33 -24.06 -36.41
N GLU A 1217 -26.48 -23.63 -36.93
CA GLU A 1217 -26.86 -23.93 -38.31
C GLU A 1217 -26.06 -23.13 -39.35
N GLY A 1218 -25.85 -23.77 -40.49
CA GLY A 1218 -25.04 -23.22 -41.59
C GLY A 1218 -25.76 -22.14 -42.40
N TYR A 1219 -25.03 -21.10 -42.82
CA TYR A 1219 -25.46 -20.14 -43.83
C TYR A 1219 -24.28 -19.67 -44.70
N PHE A 1220 -24.57 -19.15 -45.89
CA PHE A 1220 -23.58 -18.55 -46.79
C PHE A 1220 -23.59 -17.04 -46.70
N LEU A 1221 -22.45 -16.45 -46.99
CA LEU A 1221 -22.32 -15.03 -47.23
C LEU A 1221 -21.90 -14.80 -48.68
N ASP A 1222 -22.72 -14.07 -49.42
CA ASP A 1222 -22.30 -13.46 -50.68
C ASP A 1222 -21.93 -11.99 -50.43
N PRO A 1223 -20.62 -11.64 -50.42
CA PRO A 1223 -20.18 -10.25 -50.32
C PRO A 1223 -20.43 -9.45 -51.61
N GLY A 1224 -20.99 -10.07 -52.64
CA GLY A 1224 -21.15 -9.51 -53.97
C GLY A 1224 -20.02 -9.94 -54.90
N ASN A 1225 -19.73 -11.25 -54.95
CA ASN A 1225 -18.61 -11.82 -55.72
C ASN A 1225 -18.54 -11.33 -57.18
N ALA A 1226 -19.68 -11.03 -57.80
CA ALA A 1226 -19.75 -10.49 -59.16
C ALA A 1226 -19.02 -9.13 -59.32
N TRP A 1227 -18.88 -8.33 -58.26
CA TRP A 1227 -18.22 -7.03 -58.30
C TRP A 1227 -16.69 -7.11 -58.36
N PHE A 1228 -16.12 -8.27 -58.05
CA PHE A 1228 -14.68 -8.50 -57.95
C PHE A 1228 -14.10 -9.33 -59.11
N ARG A 1229 -14.83 -9.47 -60.23
CA ARG A 1229 -14.38 -10.26 -61.41
C ARG A 1229 -13.02 -9.84 -61.96
N GLY A 1230 -12.62 -8.58 -61.77
CA GLY A 1230 -11.33 -8.05 -62.20
C GLY A 1230 -10.17 -8.31 -61.22
N CYS A 1231 -10.42 -8.93 -60.06
CA CYS A 1231 -9.42 -9.13 -59.01
C CYS A 1231 -8.79 -10.53 -59.10
N ASP A 1232 -7.46 -10.59 -59.15
CA ASP A 1232 -6.69 -11.84 -59.23
C ASP A 1232 -6.08 -12.19 -57.86
N THR A 1233 -6.67 -13.17 -57.16
CA THR A 1233 -6.23 -13.56 -55.83
C THR A 1233 -4.94 -14.39 -55.82
N SER A 1234 -4.45 -14.85 -56.97
CA SER A 1234 -3.21 -15.63 -57.09
C SER A 1234 -1.93 -14.79 -56.98
N LYS A 1235 -2.02 -13.47 -57.20
CA LYS A 1235 -0.88 -12.53 -57.14
C LYS A 1235 -0.50 -12.18 -55.71
N ALA A 1236 0.77 -11.87 -55.45
CA ALA A 1236 1.21 -11.37 -54.14
C ALA A 1236 0.61 -9.99 -53.82
N GLU A 1237 0.48 -9.15 -54.85
CA GLU A 1237 -0.21 -7.86 -54.81
C GLU A 1237 -1.66 -8.03 -55.29
N LEU A 1238 -2.62 -7.69 -54.44
CA LEU A 1238 -4.04 -7.64 -54.80
C LEU A 1238 -4.40 -6.20 -55.17
N VAL A 1239 -4.12 -5.83 -56.42
CA VAL A 1239 -4.45 -4.51 -56.98
C VAL A 1239 -5.55 -4.68 -58.03
N CYS A 1240 -6.72 -4.11 -57.79
CA CYS A 1240 -7.85 -4.21 -58.72
C CYS A 1240 -8.91 -3.10 -58.48
N THR A 1241 -9.91 -3.05 -59.35
CA THR A 1241 -11.05 -2.12 -59.23
C THR A 1241 -12.33 -2.90 -59.04
N MET A 1242 -13.09 -2.58 -57.99
CA MET A 1242 -14.42 -3.13 -57.75
C MET A 1242 -15.43 -2.47 -58.69
N THR A 1243 -16.12 -3.27 -59.51
CA THR A 1243 -16.96 -2.76 -60.61
C THR A 1243 -18.38 -3.30 -60.50
N LYS A 1244 -19.40 -2.43 -60.64
CA LYS A 1244 -20.81 -2.86 -60.64
C LYS A 1244 -21.09 -3.84 -61.80
N PRO A 1245 -21.64 -5.05 -61.53
CA PRO A 1245 -21.91 -6.07 -62.54
C PRO A 1245 -22.93 -5.69 -63.62
#